data_AF-A0AAQ0QHG6-F1
#
_entry.id   AF-A0AAQ0QHG6-F1
#
_cell.length_a   1.000
_cell.length_b   1.000
_cell.length_c   1.000
_cell.angle_alpha   90.00
_cell.angle_beta   90.00
_cell.angle_gamma   90.00
#
_symmetry.space_group_name_H-M   'P 1'
#
loop_
_entity.id
_entity.type
_entity.pdbx_description
1 polymer ?
#
loop_
_entity_poly.entity_id
_entity_poly.type
_entity_poly.pdbx_seq_one_letter_code
_entity_poly.pdbx_strand_id
1 'polypeptide(L)'
;MTMKMNDIVENISDTLPVMMYLHGFMSGANGAKQRQLQRQFKGRYRVIAPELDADPDSSLEVINRAIREEHPEIIIGTSLGGFMALECESGDADVVIVNPCLFPKSQLAQWVGEEHTYFCKRLDGVQTYTLTQATLDKYERYDAVQSVCDNAPRVSALCSTTDDLLGDSHVKALTGLVWDSYFKVVDDFGHQCKDAGMTHLYDLLELVIDRRRRMGGSPMSFSDFEEMVRTRPQPEVPGFYRLTVRSYEPDQMDLKREYVNRQTAEEAACDPMSFRLVRRNGDVAVRMMPSDRNEKVFNPDSADYATFHEAAEAMNGLVGSKGILDFEIRHYPFGIMSQTHRYVESWMYDFRGSLIQKSTCSPVHNRQPGIYGKFFGHLPDSLPYRKGDIVIVFEPSPNSNRTYAMMGVIAEEPHTVKKGYEYYRRVVKRRERDGLPVSDWLDEENYPGYENDRYLVQTGFYNESMNTLSYRHPMEIFPVKFPVGYAMVDLMMQWHSQYCEFKNKDEHLHERIARTLENEHRNRVYGMGRRTLACFGIRFHIAKRHLFEHIDEILADPAQRSTPLPIAYHHTGDKKVMLGAYLTWWRDNGYAPDECDKEEWNAFLEYNNTFNVSDTNLQIIDIINMYTQENSVSGV
;
A
#
# COMPACT_ATOMS: atom_id res chain seq x y z
N MET A 1 8.25 22.10 53.69
CA MET A 1 7.66 20.76 53.78
C MET A 1 8.38 19.86 52.80
N THR A 2 9.34 19.09 53.29
CA THR A 2 10.04 18.07 52.50
C THR A 2 9.11 16.88 52.34
N MET A 3 8.49 16.73 51.16
CA MET A 3 7.81 15.49 50.79
C MET A 3 8.83 14.35 50.91
N LYS A 4 8.51 13.32 51.69
CA LYS A 4 9.38 12.16 51.83
C LYS A 4 9.43 11.46 50.48
N MET A 5 10.62 11.03 50.06
CA MET A 5 10.84 10.33 48.79
C MET A 5 9.88 9.15 48.59
N ASN A 6 9.45 8.49 49.68
CA ASN A 6 8.48 7.39 49.64
C ASN A 6 7.08 7.82 49.18
N ASP A 7 6.60 9.01 49.56
CA ASP A 7 5.26 9.51 49.19
C ASP A 7 5.19 9.91 47.70
N ILE A 8 6.35 10.22 47.10
CA ILE A 8 6.50 10.50 45.66
C ILE A 8 6.57 9.19 44.87
N VAL A 9 7.27 8.17 45.39
CA VAL A 9 7.39 6.85 44.74
C VAL A 9 6.05 6.09 44.73
N GLU A 10 5.26 6.18 45.79
CA GLU A 10 3.90 5.60 45.83
C GLU A 10 2.95 6.31 44.86
N ASN A 11 2.97 7.65 44.79
CA ASN A 11 2.15 8.40 43.82
C ASN A 11 2.54 8.15 42.34
N ILE A 12 3.82 7.88 42.05
CA ILE A 12 4.25 7.53 40.67
C ILE A 12 3.74 6.13 40.28
N SER A 13 3.72 5.17 41.22
CA SER A 13 3.28 3.78 40.99
C SER A 13 1.84 3.66 40.47
N ASP A 14 0.93 4.50 40.96
CA ASP A 14 -0.49 4.49 40.58
C ASP A 14 -0.76 5.12 39.20
N THR A 15 0.26 5.74 38.59
CA THR A 15 0.18 6.37 37.26
C THR A 15 0.93 5.60 36.18
N LEU A 16 1.67 4.54 36.53
CA LEU A 16 2.41 3.73 35.55
C LEU A 16 1.45 2.81 34.77
N PRO A 17 1.73 2.58 33.47
CA PRO A 17 0.98 1.60 32.70
C PRO A 17 1.14 0.20 33.30
N VAL A 18 0.11 -0.63 33.10
CA VAL A 18 0.03 -1.94 33.73
C VAL A 18 0.51 -3.03 32.77
N MET A 19 1.34 -3.92 33.30
CA MET A 19 1.73 -5.17 32.66
C MET A 19 1.19 -6.33 33.50
N MET A 20 0.30 -7.14 32.93
CA MET A 20 -0.30 -8.26 33.64
C MET A 20 0.40 -9.56 33.28
N TYR A 21 0.80 -10.33 34.29
CA TYR A 21 1.46 -11.63 34.13
C TYR A 21 0.55 -12.78 34.59
N LEU A 22 0.29 -13.73 33.68
CA LEU A 22 -0.52 -14.92 33.87
C LEU A 22 0.40 -16.15 33.99
N HIS A 23 0.33 -16.80 35.15
CA HIS A 23 1.18 -17.93 35.46
C HIS A 23 0.63 -19.26 34.88
N GLY A 24 1.51 -20.23 34.69
CA GLY A 24 1.14 -21.56 34.20
C GLY A 24 0.59 -22.50 35.28
N PHE A 25 0.35 -23.74 34.87
CA PHE A 25 -0.13 -24.83 35.72
C PHE A 25 0.82 -25.07 36.91
N MET A 26 0.26 -25.36 38.09
CA MET A 26 0.97 -25.50 39.38
C MET A 26 1.83 -24.29 39.81
N SER A 27 1.70 -23.14 39.15
CA SER A 27 2.35 -21.89 39.54
C SER A 27 1.35 -20.94 40.22
N GLY A 28 1.81 -19.75 40.61
CA GLY A 28 0.96 -18.79 41.30
C GLY A 28 1.43 -17.35 41.15
N ALA A 29 0.57 -16.42 41.56
CA ALA A 29 0.78 -14.97 41.43
C ALA A 29 2.06 -14.49 42.11
N ASN A 30 2.44 -15.12 43.24
CA ASN A 30 3.67 -14.80 43.97
C ASN A 30 4.93 -15.54 43.43
N GLY A 31 4.95 -15.83 42.13
CA GLY A 31 6.04 -16.52 41.45
C GLY A 31 7.32 -15.67 41.26
N ALA A 32 8.44 -16.33 40.96
CA ALA A 32 9.72 -15.66 40.70
C ALA A 32 9.68 -14.75 39.45
N LYS A 33 8.94 -15.17 38.41
CA LYS A 33 8.85 -14.45 37.13
C LYS A 33 8.18 -13.08 37.25
N GLN A 34 7.08 -12.98 37.99
CA GLN A 34 6.43 -11.69 38.28
C GLN A 34 7.41 -10.72 38.94
N ARG A 35 8.18 -11.18 39.94
CA ARG A 35 9.17 -10.34 40.62
C ARG A 35 10.32 -9.94 39.71
N GLN A 36 10.77 -10.84 38.84
CA GLN A 36 11.81 -10.56 37.85
C GLN A 36 11.35 -9.49 36.84
N LEU A 37 10.13 -9.63 36.30
CA LEU A 37 9.49 -8.62 35.45
C LEU A 37 9.35 -7.26 36.16
N GLN A 38 8.84 -7.25 37.39
CA GLN A 38 8.69 -6.00 38.15
C GLN A 38 10.04 -5.33 38.42
N ARG A 39 11.12 -6.10 38.64
CA ARG A 39 12.47 -5.55 38.80
C ARG A 39 13.01 -4.98 37.49
N GLN A 40 12.85 -5.69 36.38
CA GLN A 40 13.36 -5.29 35.08
C GLN A 40 12.68 -4.01 34.57
N PHE A 41 11.36 -3.92 34.73
CA PHE A 41 10.55 -2.80 34.23
C PHE A 41 10.19 -1.78 35.32
N LYS A 42 10.93 -1.76 36.43
CA LYS A 42 10.70 -0.83 37.55
C LYS A 42 10.74 0.62 37.05
N GLY A 43 9.71 1.40 37.39
CA GLY A 43 9.59 2.80 36.95
C GLY A 43 9.09 2.99 35.52
N ARG A 44 8.84 1.90 34.78
CA ARG A 44 8.20 1.92 33.45
C ARG A 44 6.83 1.26 33.47
N TYR A 45 6.67 0.16 34.21
CA TYR A 45 5.43 -0.57 34.35
C TYR A 45 5.17 -0.98 35.80
N ARG A 46 3.88 -1.00 36.17
CA ARG A 46 3.39 -1.73 37.33
C ARG A 46 3.02 -3.15 36.89
N VAL A 47 3.70 -4.15 37.44
CA VAL A 47 3.49 -5.56 37.06
C VAL A 47 2.53 -6.23 38.03
N ILE A 48 1.34 -6.53 37.55
CA ILE A 48 0.32 -7.26 38.32
C ILE A 48 0.30 -8.74 37.92
N ALA A 49 -0.14 -9.60 38.83
CA ALA A 49 -0.38 -11.02 38.52
C ALA A 49 -1.62 -11.48 39.31
N PRO A 50 -2.76 -11.78 38.65
CA PRO A 50 -3.88 -12.42 39.32
C PRO A 50 -3.50 -13.85 39.73
N GLU A 51 -4.12 -14.33 40.80
CA GLU A 51 -4.02 -15.73 41.22
C GLU A 51 -5.03 -16.56 40.40
N LEU A 52 -4.54 -17.60 39.72
CA LEU A 52 -5.32 -18.36 38.72
C LEU A 52 -5.34 -19.86 39.05
N ASP A 53 -6.37 -20.53 38.59
CA ASP A 53 -6.52 -21.98 38.66
C ASP A 53 -6.43 -22.64 37.28
N ALA A 54 -6.34 -23.97 37.27
CA ALA A 54 -6.37 -24.73 36.02
C ALA A 54 -7.78 -24.86 35.42
N ASP A 55 -8.81 -24.29 36.04
CA ASP A 55 -10.14 -24.21 35.44
C ASP A 55 -10.22 -22.96 34.55
N PRO A 56 -10.46 -23.11 33.23
CA PRO A 56 -10.47 -21.98 32.32
C PRO A 56 -11.59 -21.00 32.60
N ASP A 57 -12.76 -21.45 33.06
CA ASP A 57 -13.90 -20.54 33.24
C ASP A 57 -13.67 -19.59 34.43
N SER A 58 -13.21 -20.14 35.56
CA SER A 58 -12.93 -19.32 36.75
C SER A 58 -11.74 -18.39 36.53
N SER A 59 -10.67 -18.90 35.89
CA SER A 59 -9.49 -18.09 35.60
C SER A 59 -9.78 -16.97 34.62
N LEU A 60 -10.52 -17.23 33.53
CA LEU A 60 -10.88 -16.19 32.56
C LEU A 60 -11.79 -15.13 33.19
N GLU A 61 -12.71 -15.50 34.09
CA GLU A 61 -13.52 -14.51 34.82
C GLU A 61 -12.64 -13.58 35.67
N VAL A 62 -11.67 -14.14 36.41
CA VAL A 62 -10.72 -13.36 37.21
C VAL A 62 -9.87 -12.45 36.33
N ILE A 63 -9.35 -12.99 35.22
CA ILE A 63 -8.52 -12.25 34.26
C ILE A 63 -9.31 -11.10 33.63
N ASN A 64 -10.51 -11.37 33.09
CA ASN A 64 -11.31 -10.36 32.41
C ASN A 64 -11.79 -9.27 33.38
N ARG A 65 -12.04 -9.61 34.65
CA ARG A 65 -12.27 -8.59 35.69
C ARG A 65 -11.03 -7.71 35.90
N ALA A 66 -9.85 -8.31 36.07
CA ALA A 66 -8.61 -7.54 36.22
C ALA A 66 -8.32 -6.67 35.00
N ILE A 67 -8.61 -7.13 33.78
CA ILE A 67 -8.46 -6.33 32.55
C ILE A 67 -9.37 -5.09 32.58
N ARG A 68 -10.63 -5.26 32.99
CA ARG A 68 -11.59 -4.14 33.09
C ARG A 68 -11.24 -3.13 34.18
N GLU A 69 -10.60 -3.58 35.26
CA GLU A 69 -10.24 -2.72 36.40
C GLU A 69 -8.91 -2.01 36.19
N GLU A 70 -7.91 -2.70 35.65
CA GLU A 70 -6.51 -2.26 35.61
C GLU A 70 -6.05 -1.81 34.22
N HIS A 71 -6.82 -2.11 33.17
CA HIS A 71 -6.54 -1.76 31.77
C HIS A 71 -5.08 -2.04 31.35
N PRO A 72 -4.62 -3.31 31.41
CA PRO A 72 -3.24 -3.65 31.08
C PRO A 72 -2.88 -3.29 29.64
N GLU A 73 -1.70 -2.74 29.44
CA GLU A 73 -1.13 -2.50 28.12
C GLU A 73 -0.51 -3.76 27.52
N ILE A 74 0.00 -4.65 28.38
CA ILE A 74 0.66 -5.89 27.98
C ILE A 74 0.18 -7.01 28.91
N ILE A 75 -0.22 -8.13 28.32
CA ILE A 75 -0.57 -9.37 29.00
C ILE A 75 0.47 -10.43 28.63
N ILE A 76 1.14 -10.99 29.63
CA ILE A 76 2.18 -12.01 29.44
C ILE A 76 1.66 -13.33 30.00
N GLY A 77 1.60 -14.37 29.17
CA GLY A 77 1.19 -15.70 29.60
C GLY A 77 2.28 -16.75 29.40
N THR A 78 2.54 -17.57 30.43
CA THR A 78 3.51 -18.68 30.33
C THR A 78 2.79 -20.03 30.43
N SER A 79 3.11 -21.00 29.56
CA SER A 79 2.50 -22.34 29.59
C SER A 79 0.96 -22.25 29.54
N LEU A 80 0.25 -22.80 30.53
CA LEU A 80 -1.20 -22.66 30.64
C LEU A 80 -1.68 -21.20 30.76
N GLY A 81 -0.88 -20.31 31.36
CA GLY A 81 -1.18 -18.88 31.37
C GLY A 81 -1.10 -18.26 29.97
N GLY A 82 -0.33 -18.85 29.05
CA GLY A 82 -0.30 -18.47 27.63
C GLY A 82 -1.63 -18.76 26.94
N PHE A 83 -2.24 -19.91 27.22
CA PHE A 83 -3.59 -20.23 26.77
C PHE A 83 -4.61 -19.21 27.31
N MET A 84 -4.59 -18.93 28.62
CA MET A 84 -5.51 -17.97 29.21
C MET A 84 -5.32 -16.55 28.66
N ALA A 85 -4.08 -16.17 28.32
CA ALA A 85 -3.79 -14.87 27.71
C ALA A 85 -4.41 -14.73 26.30
N LEU A 86 -4.48 -15.83 25.55
CA LEU A 86 -5.08 -15.86 24.21
C LEU A 86 -6.61 -15.83 24.25
N GLU A 87 -7.22 -16.51 25.23
CA GLU A 87 -8.69 -16.63 25.33
C GLU A 87 -9.36 -15.50 26.14
N CYS A 88 -8.59 -14.61 26.76
CA CYS A 88 -9.15 -13.50 27.52
C CYS A 88 -9.69 -12.36 26.65
N GLU A 89 -10.53 -11.50 27.23
CA GLU A 89 -11.02 -10.27 26.61
C GLU A 89 -9.91 -9.19 26.63
N SER A 90 -8.80 -9.44 25.92
CA SER A 90 -7.56 -8.64 26.02
C SER A 90 -7.70 -7.16 25.61
N GLY A 91 -8.77 -6.80 24.87
CA GLY A 91 -9.01 -5.45 24.38
C GLY A 91 -7.82 -4.93 23.56
N ASP A 92 -7.25 -3.79 23.97
CA ASP A 92 -6.09 -3.16 23.33
C ASP A 92 -4.73 -3.57 23.89
N ALA A 93 -4.69 -4.59 24.75
CA ALA A 93 -3.44 -5.11 25.28
C ALA A 93 -2.66 -5.89 24.21
N ASP A 94 -1.33 -5.75 24.23
CA ASP A 94 -0.44 -6.67 23.51
C ASP A 94 -0.30 -7.97 24.30
N VAL A 95 -0.39 -9.11 23.61
CA VAL A 95 -0.37 -10.44 24.24
C VAL A 95 0.95 -11.13 23.95
N VAL A 96 1.73 -11.43 24.98
CA VAL A 96 3.03 -12.10 24.87
C VAL A 96 2.95 -13.49 25.49
N ILE A 97 3.04 -14.52 24.65
CA ILE A 97 2.94 -15.91 25.08
C ILE A 97 4.31 -16.59 25.10
N VAL A 98 4.59 -17.38 26.13
CA VAL A 98 5.86 -18.09 26.32
C VAL A 98 5.59 -19.56 26.51
N ASN A 99 6.12 -20.40 25.61
CA ASN A 99 5.85 -21.85 25.55
C ASN A 99 4.36 -22.17 25.83
N PRO A 100 3.41 -21.61 25.07
CA PRO A 100 1.99 -21.70 25.40
C PRO A 100 1.46 -23.14 25.30
N CYS A 101 0.61 -23.52 26.26
CA CYS A 101 -0.13 -24.77 26.25
C CYS A 101 -1.36 -24.65 25.33
N LEU A 102 -1.16 -24.71 24.00
CA LEU A 102 -2.22 -24.48 23.01
C LEU A 102 -3.28 -25.58 22.96
N PHE A 103 -2.96 -26.78 23.47
CA PHE A 103 -3.85 -27.93 23.46
C PHE A 103 -4.00 -28.52 24.88
N PRO A 104 -4.59 -27.78 25.85
CA PRO A 104 -4.57 -28.20 27.27
C PRO A 104 -5.17 -29.58 27.52
N LYS A 105 -6.22 -29.97 26.79
CA LYS A 105 -6.86 -31.29 26.98
C LYS A 105 -5.90 -32.45 26.77
N SER A 106 -5.05 -32.40 25.75
CA SER A 106 -4.05 -33.45 25.50
C SER A 106 -2.79 -33.25 26.34
N GLN A 107 -2.32 -32.00 26.46
CA GLN A 107 -1.05 -31.68 27.11
C GLN A 107 -1.10 -31.84 28.64
N LEU A 108 -2.26 -31.58 29.27
CA LEU A 108 -2.44 -31.71 30.72
C LEU A 108 -3.03 -33.06 31.16
N ALA A 109 -3.44 -33.93 30.23
CA ALA A 109 -4.08 -35.23 30.54
C ALA A 109 -3.28 -36.11 31.51
N GLN A 110 -1.95 -36.00 31.45
CA GLN A 110 -1.05 -36.78 32.31
C GLN A 110 -1.14 -36.44 33.81
N TRP A 111 -1.73 -35.29 34.19
CA TRP A 111 -1.85 -34.86 35.59
C TRP A 111 -3.25 -35.04 36.18
N VAL A 112 -4.17 -35.66 35.44
CA VAL A 112 -5.56 -35.85 35.87
C VAL A 112 -5.67 -36.83 37.05
N GLY A 113 -6.45 -36.45 38.05
CA GLY A 113 -6.78 -37.31 39.19
C GLY A 113 -5.74 -37.33 40.30
N GLU A 114 -4.59 -36.69 40.11
CA GLU A 114 -3.54 -36.55 41.12
C GLU A 114 -3.63 -35.21 41.84
N GLU A 115 -3.37 -35.19 43.15
CA GLU A 115 -3.21 -33.96 43.91
C GLU A 115 -1.79 -33.42 43.75
N HIS A 116 -1.69 -32.18 43.28
CA HIS A 116 -0.43 -31.49 43.02
C HIS A 116 -0.30 -30.29 43.95
N THR A 117 0.93 -29.99 44.37
CA THR A 117 1.24 -28.82 45.21
C THR A 117 1.76 -27.69 44.35
N TYR A 118 1.25 -26.47 44.56
CA TYR A 118 1.76 -25.30 43.84
C TYR A 118 3.21 -24.98 44.22
N PHE A 119 4.01 -24.53 43.25
CA PHE A 119 5.44 -24.24 43.45
C PHE A 119 5.74 -23.00 44.29
N CYS A 120 4.76 -22.12 44.48
CA CYS A 120 4.88 -20.94 45.32
C CYS A 120 3.71 -20.84 46.29
N LYS A 121 3.88 -20.03 47.34
CA LYS A 121 2.80 -19.72 48.27
C LYS A 121 1.76 -18.85 47.56
N ARG A 122 0.53 -19.34 47.48
CA ARG A 122 -0.57 -18.61 46.85
C ARG A 122 -1.14 -17.51 47.74
N LEU A 123 -1.72 -16.50 47.11
CA LEU A 123 -2.34 -15.34 47.76
C LEU A 123 -3.69 -15.67 48.39
N ASP A 124 -4.41 -16.64 47.84
CA ASP A 124 -5.70 -17.14 48.33
C ASP A 124 -5.58 -18.15 49.50
N GLY A 125 -4.36 -18.61 49.80
CA GLY A 125 -4.07 -19.59 50.86
C GLY A 125 -4.30 -21.04 50.46
N VAL A 126 -4.76 -21.33 49.23
CA VAL A 126 -4.89 -22.70 48.70
C VAL A 126 -3.51 -23.16 48.24
N GLN A 127 -3.07 -24.36 48.61
CA GLN A 127 -1.70 -24.83 48.29
C GLN A 127 -1.65 -26.14 47.49
N THR A 128 -2.77 -26.84 47.36
CA THR A 128 -2.90 -28.04 46.53
C THR A 128 -4.05 -27.91 45.55
N TYR A 129 -3.98 -28.67 44.45
CA TYR A 129 -5.01 -28.73 43.43
C TYR A 129 -5.03 -30.12 42.78
N THR A 130 -6.22 -30.61 42.43
CA THR A 130 -6.40 -31.85 41.67
C THR A 130 -7.08 -31.54 40.33
N LEU A 131 -6.38 -31.83 39.23
CA LEU A 131 -6.93 -31.66 37.88
C LEU A 131 -7.99 -32.73 37.62
N THR A 132 -9.21 -32.32 37.27
CA THR A 132 -10.30 -33.27 36.99
C THR A 132 -10.54 -33.40 35.48
N GLN A 133 -11.09 -34.54 35.06
CA GLN A 133 -11.50 -34.72 33.67
C GLN A 133 -12.54 -33.67 33.24
N ALA A 134 -13.47 -33.31 34.13
CA ALA A 134 -14.45 -32.28 33.88
C ALA A 134 -13.79 -30.91 33.62
N THR A 135 -12.69 -30.59 34.31
CA THR A 135 -11.90 -29.39 34.04
C THR A 135 -11.24 -29.46 32.66
N LEU A 136 -10.68 -30.62 32.28
CA LEU A 136 -10.08 -30.77 30.95
C LEU A 136 -11.07 -30.62 29.80
N ASP A 137 -12.28 -31.18 29.95
CA ASP A 137 -13.32 -31.12 28.92
C ASP A 137 -13.81 -29.68 28.67
N LYS A 138 -13.63 -28.76 29.63
CA LYS A 138 -13.96 -27.34 29.43
C LYS A 138 -13.10 -26.68 28.35
N TYR A 139 -11.86 -27.12 28.18
CA TYR A 139 -10.94 -26.53 27.21
C TYR A 139 -11.38 -26.75 25.75
N GLU A 140 -12.22 -27.75 25.46
CA GLU A 140 -12.72 -28.01 24.10
C GLU A 140 -13.63 -26.92 23.54
N ARG A 141 -14.09 -25.98 24.38
CA ARG A 141 -14.90 -24.83 23.95
C ARG A 141 -14.08 -23.71 23.30
N TYR A 142 -12.76 -23.77 23.43
CA TYR A 142 -11.85 -22.71 23.08
C TYR A 142 -10.90 -23.19 21.97
N ASP A 143 -10.48 -22.27 21.11
CA ASP A 143 -9.54 -22.54 20.03
C ASP A 143 -8.41 -21.51 20.07
N ALA A 144 -7.39 -21.82 20.87
CA ALA A 144 -6.25 -20.93 21.08
C ALA A 144 -5.50 -20.62 19.79
N VAL A 145 -5.50 -21.53 18.80
CA VAL A 145 -4.85 -21.32 17.51
C VAL A 145 -5.65 -20.31 16.68
N GLN A 146 -6.98 -20.43 16.67
CA GLN A 146 -7.84 -19.44 16.04
C GLN A 146 -7.73 -18.07 16.74
N SER A 147 -7.67 -18.04 18.07
CA SER A 147 -7.49 -16.81 18.85
C SER A 147 -6.17 -16.08 18.52
N VAL A 148 -5.09 -16.81 18.21
CA VAL A 148 -3.85 -16.19 17.69
C VAL A 148 -4.13 -15.47 16.38
N CYS A 149 -4.86 -16.10 15.45
CA CYS A 149 -5.19 -15.53 14.14
C CYS A 149 -6.07 -14.27 14.27
N ASP A 150 -7.09 -14.34 15.12
CA ASP A 150 -8.06 -13.26 15.32
C ASP A 150 -7.42 -12.03 15.97
N ASN A 151 -6.38 -12.23 16.79
CA ASN A 151 -5.65 -11.17 17.49
C ASN A 151 -4.32 -10.79 16.83
N ALA A 152 -4.04 -11.30 15.63
CA ALA A 152 -2.80 -11.08 14.92
C ALA A 152 -2.81 -9.68 14.27
N PRO A 153 -2.38 -8.63 14.99
CA PRO A 153 -0.94 -8.35 15.10
C PRO A 153 -0.43 -8.11 16.53
N ARG A 154 -1.28 -8.29 17.55
CA ARG A 154 -0.97 -7.98 18.95
C ARG A 154 -0.32 -9.14 19.70
N VAL A 155 -0.36 -10.34 19.13
CA VAL A 155 0.26 -11.54 19.68
C VAL A 155 1.75 -11.61 19.32
N SER A 156 2.58 -11.87 20.32
CA SER A 156 4.02 -12.16 20.19
C SER A 156 4.33 -13.44 20.94
N ALA A 157 5.25 -14.25 20.44
CA ALA A 157 5.54 -15.56 21.03
C ALA A 157 7.05 -15.77 21.25
N LEU A 158 7.39 -16.33 22.42
CA LEU A 158 8.71 -16.88 22.72
C LEU A 158 8.56 -18.38 22.92
N CYS A 159 9.26 -19.18 22.11
CA CYS A 159 9.13 -20.62 22.12
C CYS A 159 10.49 -21.30 22.16
N SER A 160 10.63 -22.31 23.02
CA SER A 160 11.79 -23.18 23.05
C SER A 160 11.54 -24.41 22.20
N THR A 161 12.51 -24.80 21.35
CA THR A 161 12.54 -26.10 20.66
C THR A 161 12.99 -27.23 21.58
N THR A 162 13.59 -26.90 22.71
CA THR A 162 14.03 -27.84 23.76
C THR A 162 13.05 -27.92 24.93
N ASP A 163 11.81 -27.48 24.73
CA ASP A 163 10.74 -27.64 25.73
C ASP A 163 10.47 -29.13 25.97
N ASP A 164 10.86 -29.59 27.16
CA ASP A 164 10.78 -30.97 27.62
C ASP A 164 9.37 -31.41 28.02
N LEU A 165 8.44 -30.45 28.17
CA LEU A 165 7.07 -30.70 28.60
C LEU A 165 6.09 -30.75 27.42
N LEU A 166 6.17 -29.75 26.54
CA LEU A 166 5.25 -29.56 25.41
C LEU A 166 5.87 -29.97 24.06
N GLY A 167 7.16 -30.27 24.03
CA GLY A 167 7.90 -30.54 22.80
C GLY A 167 7.96 -29.31 21.89
N ASP A 168 7.89 -29.52 20.58
CA ASP A 168 7.86 -28.44 19.57
C ASP A 168 6.45 -28.14 19.05
N SER A 169 5.40 -28.66 19.72
CA SER A 169 4.01 -28.54 19.27
C SER A 169 3.54 -27.09 19.15
N HIS A 170 3.88 -26.24 20.12
CA HIS A 170 3.61 -24.80 20.07
C HIS A 170 4.42 -24.08 19.00
N VAL A 171 5.65 -24.52 18.71
CA VAL A 171 6.44 -23.95 17.60
C VAL A 171 5.71 -24.20 16.29
N LYS A 172 5.39 -25.47 16.00
CA LYS A 172 4.70 -25.89 14.78
C LYS A 172 3.34 -25.22 14.61
N ALA A 173 2.58 -25.09 15.69
CA ALA A 173 1.26 -24.48 15.65
C ALA A 173 1.30 -22.97 15.42
N LEU A 174 2.34 -22.27 15.88
CA LEU A 174 2.45 -20.81 15.76
C LEU A 174 3.20 -20.35 14.51
N THR A 175 4.00 -21.22 13.88
CA THR A 175 4.70 -20.94 12.62
C THR A 175 3.71 -20.49 11.55
N GLY A 176 3.95 -19.31 10.98
CA GLY A 176 3.08 -18.69 9.97
C GLY A 176 1.86 -17.96 10.51
N LEU A 177 1.58 -18.04 11.82
CA LEU A 177 0.47 -17.31 12.47
C LEU A 177 0.96 -16.04 13.17
N VAL A 178 2.04 -16.16 13.95
CA VAL A 178 2.71 -15.03 14.62
C VAL A 178 3.75 -14.44 13.67
N TRP A 179 3.87 -13.10 13.64
CA TRP A 179 4.89 -12.42 12.83
C TRP A 179 6.29 -12.86 13.22
N ASP A 180 7.15 -13.17 12.25
CA ASP A 180 8.52 -13.64 12.47
C ASP A 180 9.33 -12.65 13.32
N SER A 181 9.10 -11.34 13.12
CA SER A 181 9.72 -10.28 13.92
C SER A 181 9.33 -10.30 15.42
N TYR A 182 8.23 -10.98 15.76
CA TYR A 182 7.68 -11.12 17.11
C TYR A 182 7.52 -12.59 17.52
N PHE A 183 8.06 -13.53 16.74
CA PHE A 183 8.08 -14.95 17.02
C PHE A 183 9.51 -15.43 17.23
N LYS A 184 9.93 -15.45 18.49
CA LYS A 184 11.28 -15.85 18.89
C LYS A 184 11.31 -17.33 19.19
N VAL A 185 11.93 -18.11 18.32
CA VAL A 185 12.18 -19.55 18.52
C VAL A 185 13.65 -19.75 18.87
N VAL A 186 13.93 -20.38 20.01
CA VAL A 186 15.29 -20.60 20.54
C VAL A 186 15.41 -22.02 21.12
N ASP A 187 16.61 -22.47 21.46
CA ASP A 187 16.88 -23.86 21.89
C ASP A 187 17.55 -23.97 23.27
N ASP A 188 17.70 -22.88 24.02
CA ASP A 188 18.61 -22.82 25.18
C ASP A 188 17.95 -22.64 26.55
N PHE A 189 16.60 -22.66 26.67
CA PHE A 189 15.92 -22.41 27.96
C PHE A 189 14.86 -23.43 28.41
N GLY A 190 14.49 -24.41 27.58
CA GLY A 190 13.50 -25.45 27.92
C GLY A 190 12.10 -24.92 28.26
N HIS A 191 11.30 -25.63 29.08
CA HIS A 191 9.92 -25.24 29.35
C HIS A 191 9.77 -24.00 30.27
N GLN A 192 10.57 -23.91 31.33
CA GLN A 192 10.25 -23.06 32.49
C GLN A 192 10.51 -21.55 32.30
N CYS A 193 11.16 -21.16 31.20
CA CYS A 193 11.59 -19.79 30.90
C CYS A 193 12.36 -19.17 32.07
N LYS A 194 13.49 -19.78 32.43
CA LYS A 194 14.44 -19.28 33.43
C LYS A 194 15.73 -18.85 32.73
N ASP A 195 16.54 -18.04 33.42
CA ASP A 195 17.87 -17.61 32.97
C ASP A 195 17.86 -17.04 31.54
N ALA A 196 18.44 -17.76 30.56
CA ALA A 196 18.45 -17.37 29.15
C ALA A 196 17.03 -17.06 28.61
N GLY A 197 16.03 -17.84 29.01
CA GLY A 197 14.63 -17.60 28.63
C GLY A 197 14.10 -16.26 29.11
N MET A 198 14.48 -15.83 30.33
CA MET A 198 14.08 -14.50 30.83
C MET A 198 14.76 -13.37 30.04
N THR A 199 16.03 -13.54 29.67
CA THR A 199 16.72 -12.58 28.79
C THR A 199 16.00 -12.45 27.45
N HIS A 200 15.66 -13.59 26.83
CA HIS A 200 14.91 -13.59 25.57
C HIS A 200 13.52 -12.98 25.69
N LEU A 201 12.83 -13.21 26.81
CA LEU A 201 11.55 -12.58 27.11
C LEU A 201 11.70 -11.06 27.26
N TYR A 202 12.75 -10.57 27.92
CA TYR A 202 13.00 -9.13 28.02
C TYR A 202 13.27 -8.50 26.66
N ASP A 203 14.07 -9.14 25.81
CA ASP A 203 14.30 -8.68 24.44
C ASP A 203 12.98 -8.56 23.66
N LEU A 204 12.14 -9.60 23.75
CA LEU A 204 10.84 -9.63 23.07
C LEU A 204 9.90 -8.57 23.64
N LEU A 205 9.90 -8.35 24.95
CA LEU A 205 9.10 -7.32 25.60
C LEU A 205 9.55 -5.92 25.20
N GLU A 206 10.85 -5.65 25.08
CA GLU A 206 11.31 -4.35 24.58
C GLU A 206 10.89 -4.15 23.11
N LEU A 207 10.93 -5.19 22.27
CA LEU A 207 10.38 -5.12 20.90
C LEU A 207 8.87 -4.83 20.89
N VAL A 208 8.11 -5.46 21.80
CA VAL A 208 6.65 -5.22 21.93
C VAL A 208 6.37 -3.82 22.47
N ILE A 209 7.10 -3.35 23.49
CA ILE A 209 6.94 -2.00 24.04
C ILE A 209 7.31 -0.96 22.99
N ASP A 210 8.38 -1.19 22.23
CA ASP A 210 8.80 -0.32 21.14
C ASP A 210 7.76 -0.32 20.01
N ARG A 211 7.25 -1.49 19.61
CA ARG A 211 6.10 -1.60 18.70
C ARG A 211 4.92 -0.80 19.22
N ARG A 212 4.55 -0.96 20.48
CA ARG A 212 3.41 -0.28 21.09
C ARG A 212 3.62 1.23 21.16
N ARG A 213 4.85 1.71 21.39
CA ARG A 213 5.17 3.14 21.28
C ARG A 213 5.03 3.64 19.85
N ARG A 214 5.49 2.86 18.87
CA ARG A 214 5.42 3.18 17.43
C ARG A 214 4.02 3.08 16.82
N MET A 215 3.20 2.16 17.33
CA MET A 215 1.88 1.79 16.78
C MET A 215 0.70 2.27 17.63
N GLY A 216 0.88 2.38 18.96
CA GLY A 216 -0.17 2.67 19.95
C GLY A 216 -0.25 4.14 20.37
N GLY A 217 0.69 4.98 19.97
CA GLY A 217 0.53 6.43 19.99
C GLY A 217 0.07 6.91 18.62
N SER A 218 -1.01 7.68 18.56
CA SER A 218 -1.21 8.58 17.42
C SER A 218 0.07 9.43 17.30
N PRO A 219 0.82 9.37 16.18
CA PRO A 219 2.09 10.10 16.06
C PRO A 219 1.97 11.55 16.53
N MET A 220 2.74 11.94 17.54
CA MET A 220 2.63 13.28 18.14
C MET A 220 3.48 14.32 17.39
N SER A 221 4.56 13.86 16.76
CA SER A 221 5.45 14.66 15.94
C SER A 221 5.62 14.08 14.52
N PHE A 222 6.21 14.89 13.63
CA PHE A 222 6.59 14.40 12.30
C PHE A 222 7.64 13.28 12.40
N SER A 223 8.57 13.38 13.36
CA SER A 223 9.59 12.35 13.57
C SER A 223 8.97 11.02 13.97
N ASP A 224 7.97 11.05 14.86
CA ASP A 224 7.24 9.83 15.28
C ASP A 224 6.48 9.23 14.09
N PHE A 225 5.86 10.07 13.27
CA PHE A 225 5.12 9.62 12.08
C PHE A 225 6.06 9.05 11.02
N GLU A 226 7.21 9.68 10.79
CA GLU A 226 8.22 9.21 9.86
C GLU A 226 8.84 7.89 10.32
N GLU A 227 9.18 7.77 11.60
CA GLU A 227 9.72 6.54 12.19
C GLU A 227 8.70 5.39 12.16
N MET A 228 7.42 5.69 12.45
CA MET A 228 6.31 4.76 12.26
C MET A 228 6.25 4.27 10.81
N VAL A 229 6.38 5.14 9.82
CA VAL A 229 6.38 4.74 8.39
C VAL A 229 7.64 3.94 8.01
N ARG A 230 8.81 4.28 8.56
CA ARG A 230 10.10 3.60 8.28
C ARG A 230 10.15 2.20 8.87
N THR A 231 9.68 2.05 10.10
CA THR A 231 9.83 0.82 10.89
C THR A 231 8.55 0.01 10.99
N ARG A 232 7.52 0.38 10.22
CA ARG A 232 6.26 -0.35 10.13
C ARG A 232 6.54 -1.83 9.87
N PRO A 233 5.97 -2.74 10.68
CA PRO A 233 6.08 -4.17 10.44
C PRO A 233 5.61 -4.48 9.02
N GLN A 234 6.40 -5.31 8.33
CA GLN A 234 5.92 -5.85 7.07
C GLN A 234 4.84 -6.87 7.41
N PRO A 235 3.69 -6.79 6.76
CA PRO A 235 2.63 -7.71 7.04
C PRO A 235 2.97 -9.04 6.39
N GLU A 236 3.41 -9.99 7.20
CA GLU A 236 3.44 -11.40 6.82
C GLU A 236 1.99 -11.90 6.78
N VAL A 237 1.16 -11.34 5.90
CA VAL A 237 -0.19 -11.86 5.70
C VAL A 237 -0.04 -13.19 4.98
N PRO A 238 -0.74 -14.24 5.42
CA PRO A 238 -0.93 -15.43 4.59
C PRO A 238 -1.44 -15.00 3.21
N GLY A 239 -0.69 -15.33 2.16
CA GLY A 239 -0.93 -14.84 0.81
C GLY A 239 -0.09 -15.60 -0.20
N PHE A 240 -0.38 -15.40 -1.48
CA PHE A 240 0.40 -16.03 -2.55
C PHE A 240 1.18 -14.97 -3.34
N TYR A 241 2.35 -15.38 -3.84
CA TYR A 241 3.27 -14.51 -4.56
C TYR A 241 3.26 -14.86 -6.05
N ARG A 242 3.08 -13.84 -6.87
CA ARG A 242 3.05 -13.97 -8.32
C ARG A 242 4.24 -13.28 -8.95
N LEU A 243 5.07 -14.06 -9.63
CA LEU A 243 6.10 -13.54 -10.52
C LEU A 243 5.49 -13.16 -11.88
N THR A 244 5.69 -11.91 -12.27
CA THR A 244 5.40 -11.36 -13.59
C THR A 244 6.73 -11.04 -14.27
N VAL A 245 6.91 -11.50 -15.50
CA VAL A 245 8.10 -11.22 -16.31
C VAL A 245 7.68 -10.40 -17.51
N ARG A 246 8.39 -9.30 -17.76
CA ARG A 246 8.20 -8.48 -18.97
C ARG A 246 9.38 -8.67 -19.89
N SER A 247 9.09 -8.97 -21.15
CA SER A 247 10.11 -9.21 -22.17
C SER A 247 9.75 -8.49 -23.49
N TYR A 248 10.77 -8.25 -24.31
CA TYR A 248 10.65 -7.72 -25.65
C TYR A 248 11.21 -8.74 -26.65
N GLU A 249 10.42 -9.05 -27.66
CA GLU A 249 10.83 -9.89 -28.80
C GLU A 249 11.13 -9.01 -30.01
N PRO A 250 12.42 -8.76 -30.33
CA PRO A 250 12.80 -7.83 -31.39
C PRO A 250 12.25 -8.19 -32.76
N ASP A 251 12.18 -9.48 -33.07
CA ASP A 251 11.77 -9.99 -34.38
C ASP A 251 10.25 -9.87 -34.64
N GLN A 252 9.47 -9.79 -33.56
CA GLN A 252 8.01 -9.60 -33.61
C GLN A 252 7.60 -8.16 -33.26
N MET A 253 8.56 -7.32 -32.84
CA MET A 253 8.32 -6.00 -32.25
C MET A 253 7.23 -6.04 -31.17
N ASP A 254 7.25 -7.10 -30.36
CA ASP A 254 6.18 -7.40 -29.42
C ASP A 254 6.67 -7.34 -27.98
N LEU A 255 5.84 -6.76 -27.12
CA LEU A 255 6.08 -6.64 -25.69
C LEU A 255 5.20 -7.63 -24.97
N LYS A 256 5.83 -8.59 -24.30
CA LYS A 256 5.14 -9.66 -23.59
C LYS A 256 5.16 -9.42 -22.09
N ARG A 257 4.05 -9.79 -21.46
CA ARG A 257 3.89 -9.88 -20.01
C ARG A 257 3.46 -11.30 -19.70
N GLU A 258 4.35 -12.07 -19.09
CA GLU A 258 4.13 -13.48 -18.79
C GLU A 258 4.07 -13.71 -17.28
N TYR A 259 3.25 -14.67 -16.86
CA TYR A 259 3.15 -15.10 -15.47
C TYR A 259 3.85 -16.46 -15.36
N VAL A 260 5.01 -16.48 -14.70
CA VAL A 260 5.90 -17.66 -14.73
C VAL A 260 5.45 -18.74 -13.76
N ASN A 261 4.79 -18.39 -12.66
CA ASN A 261 4.29 -19.35 -11.69
C ASN A 261 2.93 -19.96 -12.11
N ARG A 262 2.56 -19.87 -13.39
CA ARG A 262 1.31 -20.38 -13.97
C ARG A 262 1.62 -21.64 -14.79
N GLN A 263 1.49 -22.83 -14.20
CA GLN A 263 1.49 -24.08 -14.94
C GLN A 263 0.14 -24.80 -14.84
N THR A 264 -0.87 -24.27 -15.53
CA THR A 264 -1.87 -25.13 -16.21
C THR A 264 -2.25 -24.51 -17.55
N ALA A 265 -2.36 -25.34 -18.59
CA ALA A 265 -2.46 -24.93 -19.99
C ALA A 265 -3.82 -24.29 -20.40
N GLU A 266 -4.79 -24.18 -19.50
CA GLU A 266 -6.16 -23.70 -19.82
C GLU A 266 -6.46 -22.25 -19.38
N GLU A 267 -5.52 -21.58 -18.71
CA GLU A 267 -5.80 -20.33 -17.98
C GLU A 267 -5.48 -19.01 -18.73
N ALA A 268 -5.08 -19.06 -20.00
CA ALA A 268 -4.58 -17.88 -20.74
C ALA A 268 -5.61 -16.74 -20.95
N ALA A 269 -6.89 -16.91 -20.55
CA ALA A 269 -7.97 -15.98 -20.91
C ALA A 269 -8.70 -15.28 -19.73
N CYS A 270 -8.38 -15.55 -18.46
CA CYS A 270 -9.00 -14.84 -17.32
C CYS A 270 -8.01 -14.63 -16.14
N ASP A 271 -8.19 -13.52 -15.42
CA ASP A 271 -7.53 -13.23 -14.14
C ASP A 271 -7.94 -14.32 -13.13
N PRO A 272 -7.00 -15.06 -12.49
CA PRO A 272 -7.31 -16.17 -11.59
C PRO A 272 -7.93 -15.74 -10.25
N MET A 273 -8.38 -14.48 -10.14
CA MET A 273 -9.00 -13.90 -8.96
C MET A 273 -10.43 -13.50 -9.28
N SER A 274 -11.39 -14.17 -8.66
CA SER A 274 -12.78 -13.72 -8.68
C SER A 274 -13.08 -12.95 -7.40
N PHE A 275 -13.38 -11.66 -7.55
CA PHE A 275 -13.83 -10.83 -6.44
C PHE A 275 -15.26 -11.24 -6.07
N ARG A 276 -15.47 -11.75 -4.86
CA ARG A 276 -16.82 -11.93 -4.34
C ARG A 276 -17.21 -10.74 -3.48
N LEU A 277 -18.32 -10.11 -3.84
CA LEU A 277 -19.02 -9.16 -3.00
C LEU A 277 -19.62 -9.92 -1.81
N VAL A 278 -19.22 -9.56 -0.60
CA VAL A 278 -19.75 -10.11 0.65
C VAL A 278 -20.42 -8.95 1.40
N ARG A 279 -21.68 -9.10 1.79
CA ARG A 279 -22.38 -8.10 2.61
C ARG A 279 -22.22 -8.46 4.09
N ARG A 280 -21.80 -7.50 4.90
CA ARG A 280 -21.79 -7.61 6.37
C ARG A 280 -22.40 -6.33 6.94
N ASN A 281 -23.43 -6.45 7.79
CA ASN A 281 -24.11 -5.32 8.44
C ASN A 281 -24.65 -4.22 7.51
N GLY A 282 -24.98 -4.54 6.25
CA GLY A 282 -25.49 -3.57 5.27
C GLY A 282 -24.42 -2.98 4.35
N ASP A 283 -23.15 -3.06 4.73
CA ASP A 283 -22.02 -2.60 3.92
C ASP A 283 -21.55 -3.66 2.92
N VAL A 284 -21.11 -3.17 1.77
CA VAL A 284 -20.58 -3.99 0.69
C VAL A 284 -19.07 -4.14 0.87
N ALA A 285 -18.63 -5.33 1.28
CA ALA A 285 -17.22 -5.69 1.34
C ALA A 285 -16.80 -6.53 0.14
N VAL A 286 -15.53 -6.48 -0.25
CA VAL A 286 -14.97 -7.41 -1.23
C VAL A 286 -14.10 -8.44 -0.49
N ARG A 287 -14.29 -9.72 -0.80
CA ARG A 287 -13.38 -10.77 -0.34
C ARG A 287 -12.58 -11.22 -1.55
N MET A 288 -11.26 -11.11 -1.47
CA MET A 288 -10.38 -11.63 -2.50
C MET A 288 -10.36 -13.15 -2.37
N MET A 289 -10.87 -13.85 -3.40
CA MET A 289 -10.89 -15.32 -3.45
C MET A 289 -10.20 -15.77 -4.74
N PRO A 290 -9.33 -16.78 -4.70
CA PRO A 290 -8.88 -17.44 -5.91
C PRO A 290 -10.08 -18.00 -6.66
N SER A 291 -10.13 -17.82 -7.99
CA SER A 291 -11.20 -18.37 -8.80
C SER A 291 -10.92 -19.84 -9.09
N ASP A 292 -11.38 -20.75 -8.25
CA ASP A 292 -11.58 -22.13 -8.68
C ASP A 292 -12.94 -22.26 -9.37
N ARG A 293 -12.96 -22.86 -10.57
CA ARG A 293 -14.15 -22.93 -11.44
C ARG A 293 -15.27 -23.78 -10.85
N ASN A 294 -14.98 -24.67 -9.90
CA ASN A 294 -15.93 -25.72 -9.50
C ASN A 294 -16.17 -25.90 -7.99
N GLU A 295 -15.39 -25.28 -7.11
CA GLU A 295 -15.61 -25.44 -5.66
C GLU A 295 -16.01 -24.12 -4.98
N LYS A 296 -17.07 -24.19 -4.18
CA LYS A 296 -17.52 -23.09 -3.31
C LYS A 296 -16.66 -22.95 -2.05
N VAL A 297 -15.59 -23.72 -1.91
CA VAL A 297 -14.77 -23.85 -0.71
C VAL A 297 -13.31 -23.57 -1.05
N PHE A 298 -12.66 -22.81 -0.18
CA PHE A 298 -11.23 -22.48 -0.24
C PHE A 298 -10.41 -23.71 0.19
N ASN A 299 -9.37 -24.07 -0.58
CA ASN A 299 -8.36 -25.05 -0.17
C ASN A 299 -7.03 -24.34 0.12
N PRO A 300 -6.72 -24.02 1.40
CA PRO A 300 -5.43 -23.45 1.80
C PRO A 300 -4.24 -24.38 1.55
N ASP A 301 -4.49 -25.69 1.42
CA ASP A 301 -3.47 -26.72 1.28
C ASP A 301 -3.16 -27.07 -0.19
N SER A 302 -3.73 -26.35 -1.17
CA SER A 302 -3.34 -26.58 -2.57
C SER A 302 -1.91 -26.09 -2.79
N ALA A 303 -1.02 -26.99 -3.17
CA ALA A 303 0.39 -26.74 -3.49
C ALA A 303 0.63 -25.80 -4.71
N ASP A 304 -0.41 -25.09 -5.16
CA ASP A 304 -0.46 -24.32 -6.40
C ASP A 304 -0.09 -22.83 -6.23
N TYR A 305 0.28 -22.41 -5.01
CA TYR A 305 0.59 -21.01 -4.69
C TYR A 305 2.03 -20.83 -4.25
N ALA A 306 2.82 -20.14 -5.07
CA ALA A 306 4.22 -19.88 -4.77
C ALA A 306 4.39 -18.96 -3.55
N THR A 307 5.31 -19.35 -2.67
CA THR A 307 5.93 -18.50 -1.66
C THR A 307 6.76 -17.38 -2.31
N PHE A 308 7.13 -16.36 -1.54
CA PHE A 308 8.05 -15.33 -2.02
C PHE A 308 9.39 -15.96 -2.46
N HIS A 309 9.86 -16.96 -1.73
CA HIS A 309 11.11 -17.65 -2.02
C HIS A 309 11.05 -18.34 -3.39
N GLU A 310 10.01 -19.12 -3.66
CA GLU A 310 9.82 -19.79 -4.95
C GLU A 310 9.68 -18.78 -6.11
N ALA A 311 8.96 -17.67 -5.90
CA ALA A 311 8.88 -16.59 -6.89
C ALA A 311 10.25 -15.93 -7.15
N ALA A 312 11.06 -15.74 -6.11
CA ALA A 312 12.41 -15.18 -6.22
C ALA A 312 13.40 -16.17 -6.87
N GLU A 313 13.30 -17.47 -6.58
CA GLU A 313 14.09 -18.52 -7.25
C GLU A 313 13.74 -18.61 -8.74
N ALA A 314 12.45 -18.60 -9.08
CA ALA A 314 12.00 -18.57 -10.48
C ALA A 314 12.52 -17.31 -11.22
N MET A 315 12.50 -16.15 -10.57
CA MET A 315 13.10 -14.93 -11.10
C MET A 315 14.60 -15.10 -11.34
N ASN A 316 15.34 -15.59 -10.35
CA ASN A 316 16.79 -15.80 -10.43
C ASN A 316 17.18 -16.75 -11.57
N GLY A 317 16.37 -17.78 -11.84
CA GLY A 317 16.57 -18.68 -12.98
C GLY A 317 16.42 -18.00 -14.35
N LEU A 318 15.73 -16.85 -14.42
CA LEU A 318 15.51 -16.09 -15.65
C LEU A 318 16.45 -14.89 -15.80
N VAL A 319 17.09 -14.44 -14.72
CA VAL A 319 18.03 -13.31 -14.74
C VAL A 319 19.10 -13.49 -15.82
N GLY A 320 19.29 -12.45 -16.65
CA GLY A 320 20.26 -12.47 -17.76
C GLY A 320 19.77 -13.13 -19.05
N SER A 321 18.54 -13.65 -19.10
CA SER A 321 17.94 -14.16 -20.34
C SER A 321 17.74 -13.04 -21.37
N LYS A 322 17.94 -13.37 -22.64
CA LYS A 322 17.82 -12.41 -23.74
C LYS A 322 16.39 -11.88 -23.84
N GLY A 323 16.25 -10.56 -23.97
CA GLY A 323 14.96 -9.90 -24.20
C GLY A 323 14.16 -9.63 -22.92
N ILE A 324 14.60 -10.08 -21.74
CA ILE A 324 13.95 -9.72 -20.48
C ILE A 324 14.21 -8.23 -20.19
N LEU A 325 13.12 -7.55 -19.83
CA LEU A 325 13.13 -6.16 -19.44
C LEU A 325 13.22 -6.04 -17.92
N ASP A 326 12.36 -6.72 -17.18
CA ASP A 326 12.26 -6.61 -15.73
C ASP A 326 11.33 -7.69 -15.15
N PHE A 327 11.30 -7.72 -13.81
CA PHE A 327 10.47 -8.63 -13.03
C PHE A 327 9.61 -7.85 -12.04
N GLU A 328 8.41 -8.33 -11.81
CA GLU A 328 7.55 -7.87 -10.73
C GLU A 328 7.10 -9.08 -9.92
N ILE A 329 7.42 -9.11 -8.63
CA ILE A 329 6.79 -10.03 -7.68
C ILE A 329 5.66 -9.27 -7.00
N ARG A 330 4.45 -9.82 -7.06
CA ARG A 330 3.28 -9.25 -6.37
C ARG A 330 2.70 -10.22 -5.38
N HIS A 331 2.55 -9.77 -4.14
CA HIS A 331 1.90 -10.49 -3.06
C HIS A 331 0.42 -10.14 -3.01
N TYR A 332 -0.39 -11.20 -2.97
CA TYR A 332 -1.83 -11.18 -2.86
C TYR A 332 -2.23 -11.82 -1.53
N PRO A 333 -2.46 -11.01 -0.49
CA PRO A 333 -2.92 -11.50 0.79
C PRO A 333 -4.28 -12.22 0.69
N PHE A 334 -4.48 -13.35 1.37
CA PHE A 334 -5.76 -14.05 1.45
C PHE A 334 -6.42 -13.92 2.85
N GLY A 335 -7.70 -14.24 2.94
CA GLY A 335 -8.45 -14.28 4.22
C GLY A 335 -8.98 -12.94 4.72
N ILE A 336 -8.38 -11.82 4.28
CA ILE A 336 -8.74 -10.47 4.73
C ILE A 336 -9.86 -9.86 3.87
N MET A 337 -10.91 -9.30 4.51
CA MET A 337 -11.99 -8.57 3.84
C MET A 337 -11.52 -7.16 3.47
N SER A 338 -11.48 -6.79 2.19
CA SER A 338 -11.08 -5.44 1.71
C SER A 338 -12.14 -4.92 0.75
N GLN A 339 -12.56 -3.66 0.78
CA GLN A 339 -13.53 -3.18 -0.23
C GLN A 339 -12.91 -2.94 -1.62
N THR A 340 -11.59 -3.13 -1.79
CA THR A 340 -10.88 -2.87 -3.05
C THR A 340 -9.91 -4.01 -3.45
N HIS A 341 -9.74 -4.18 -4.77
CA HIS A 341 -8.78 -5.12 -5.39
C HIS A 341 -7.31 -4.66 -5.30
N ARG A 342 -7.03 -3.52 -4.66
CA ARG A 342 -5.70 -2.91 -4.62
C ARG A 342 -4.99 -3.14 -3.28
N TYR A 343 -5.41 -4.18 -2.57
CA TYR A 343 -4.74 -4.74 -1.40
C TYR A 343 -3.57 -5.60 -1.85
N VAL A 344 -2.49 -4.95 -2.28
CA VAL A 344 -1.32 -5.64 -2.84
C VAL A 344 -0.03 -5.08 -2.26
N GLU A 345 0.97 -5.95 -2.21
CA GLU A 345 2.35 -5.59 -2.02
C GLU A 345 3.14 -6.00 -3.27
N SER A 346 4.06 -5.18 -3.73
CA SER A 346 4.78 -5.43 -4.97
C SER A 346 6.24 -5.00 -4.89
N TRP A 347 7.09 -5.81 -5.50
CA TRP A 347 8.53 -5.59 -5.65
C TRP A 347 8.89 -5.60 -7.13
N MET A 348 9.56 -4.55 -7.57
CA MET A 348 10.01 -4.39 -8.94
C MET A 348 11.51 -4.59 -9.01
N TYR A 349 11.97 -5.46 -9.89
CA TYR A 349 13.38 -5.77 -10.10
C TYR A 349 13.77 -5.48 -11.54
N ASP A 350 14.99 -5.03 -11.78
CA ASP A 350 15.53 -4.91 -13.12
C ASP A 350 15.85 -6.29 -13.73
N PHE A 351 16.26 -6.32 -15.00
CA PHE A 351 16.65 -7.54 -15.71
C PHE A 351 17.85 -8.30 -15.09
N ARG A 352 18.57 -7.67 -14.14
CA ARG A 352 19.68 -8.26 -13.38
C ARG A 352 19.21 -8.82 -12.02
N GLY A 353 17.91 -8.71 -11.70
CA GLY A 353 17.36 -9.10 -10.40
C GLY A 353 17.64 -8.08 -9.29
N SER A 354 18.12 -6.87 -9.62
CA SER A 354 18.33 -5.80 -8.62
C SER A 354 17.02 -5.10 -8.33
N LEU A 355 16.69 -4.93 -7.03
CA LEU A 355 15.46 -4.27 -6.61
C LEU A 355 15.49 -2.78 -7.00
N ILE A 356 14.50 -2.35 -7.77
CA ILE A 356 14.30 -0.95 -8.18
C ILE A 356 13.41 -0.24 -7.14
N GLN A 357 12.25 -0.83 -6.85
CA GLN A 357 11.30 -0.25 -5.91
C GLN A 357 10.40 -1.30 -5.28
N LYS A 358 9.94 -1.00 -4.06
CA LYS A 358 8.86 -1.69 -3.36
C LYS A 358 7.67 -0.75 -3.16
N SER A 359 6.45 -1.26 -3.33
CA SER A 359 5.21 -0.55 -3.01
C SER A 359 4.30 -1.46 -2.19
N THR A 360 3.80 -0.95 -1.07
CA THR A 360 2.92 -1.70 -0.17
C THR A 360 1.80 -0.79 0.32
N CYS A 361 0.55 -1.22 0.17
CA CYS A 361 -0.62 -0.47 0.59
C CYS A 361 -0.78 -0.46 2.13
N SER A 362 -1.25 0.64 2.74
CA SER A 362 -1.26 0.76 4.21
C SER A 362 -2.13 -0.25 4.97
N PRO A 363 -3.27 -0.75 4.47
CA PRO A 363 -4.04 -1.74 5.23
C PRO A 363 -3.38 -3.11 5.19
N VAL A 364 -2.46 -3.35 4.24
CA VAL A 364 -1.66 -4.58 4.23
C VAL A 364 -0.85 -4.59 5.52
N HIS A 365 -0.14 -3.49 5.81
CA HIS A 365 0.81 -3.39 6.92
C HIS A 365 0.23 -3.52 8.32
N ASN A 366 -1.04 -3.17 8.52
CA ASN A 366 -1.63 -3.13 9.86
C ASN A 366 -2.45 -4.37 10.21
N ARG A 367 -2.56 -5.37 9.31
CA ARG A 367 -3.50 -6.52 9.38
C ARG A 367 -4.98 -6.13 9.64
N GLN A 368 -5.28 -4.84 9.79
CA GLN A 368 -6.61 -4.26 9.79
C GLN A 368 -6.88 -3.77 8.37
N PRO A 369 -7.83 -4.39 7.65
CA PRO A 369 -8.29 -3.85 6.40
C PRO A 369 -9.13 -2.61 6.69
N GLY A 370 -8.46 -1.47 6.89
CA GLY A 370 -9.10 -0.18 6.71
C GLY A 370 -9.78 -0.19 5.33
N ILE A 371 -11.02 0.28 5.29
CA ILE A 371 -11.95 0.10 4.17
C ILE A 371 -11.38 0.54 2.80
N TYR A 372 -10.35 1.41 2.79
CA TYR A 372 -10.01 2.25 1.64
C TYR A 372 -8.54 2.25 1.17
N GLY A 373 -7.61 1.45 1.72
CA GLY A 373 -6.28 1.27 1.07
C GLY A 373 -5.36 2.51 1.01
N LYS A 374 -4.78 3.01 2.12
CA LYS A 374 -4.27 4.39 2.19
C LYS A 374 -2.77 4.63 2.45
N PHE A 375 -1.94 4.86 1.45
CA PHE A 375 -0.53 5.24 1.59
C PHE A 375 -0.27 6.45 2.51
N PHE A 376 0.77 6.35 3.36
CA PHE A 376 1.25 7.44 4.23
C PHE A 376 2.21 8.40 3.51
N GLY A 377 2.34 8.28 2.18
CA GLY A 377 3.38 8.92 1.37
C GLY A 377 4.68 8.12 1.34
N HIS A 378 5.61 8.57 0.51
CA HIS A 378 6.91 7.96 0.25
C HIS A 378 8.04 8.69 0.99
N LEU A 379 9.02 7.92 1.48
CA LEU A 379 10.25 8.48 2.00
C LEU A 379 11.05 9.06 0.83
N PRO A 380 11.58 10.29 0.90
CA PRO A 380 12.30 10.88 -0.21
C PRO A 380 13.40 9.98 -0.75
N ASP A 381 14.17 9.32 0.11
CA ASP A 381 15.29 8.44 -0.28
C ASP A 381 14.85 7.10 -0.89
N SER A 382 13.54 6.78 -0.83
CA SER A 382 12.96 5.55 -1.36
C SER A 382 12.34 5.71 -2.76
N LEU A 383 12.33 6.94 -3.30
CA LEU A 383 11.80 7.21 -4.63
C LEU A 383 12.87 6.88 -5.69
N PRO A 384 12.59 5.93 -6.61
CA PRO A 384 13.58 5.56 -7.64
C PRO A 384 13.73 6.63 -8.72
N TYR A 385 12.72 7.48 -8.90
CA TYR A 385 12.70 8.53 -9.91
C TYR A 385 12.36 9.88 -9.30
N ARG A 386 13.02 10.91 -9.80
CA ARG A 386 12.84 12.33 -9.47
C ARG A 386 12.21 13.08 -10.61
N LYS A 387 11.61 14.24 -10.30
CA LYS A 387 11.15 15.17 -11.33
C LYS A 387 12.27 15.49 -12.32
N GLY A 388 11.97 15.37 -13.61
CA GLY A 388 12.93 15.56 -14.70
C GLY A 388 13.63 14.27 -15.15
N ASP A 389 13.51 13.16 -14.42
CA ASP A 389 14.08 11.89 -14.87
C ASP A 389 13.33 11.39 -16.11
N ILE A 390 14.09 10.86 -17.07
CA ILE A 390 13.55 10.16 -18.23
C ILE A 390 13.27 8.72 -17.83
N VAL A 391 12.05 8.27 -18.11
CA VAL A 391 11.54 6.95 -17.77
C VAL A 391 10.85 6.30 -18.95
N ILE A 392 10.61 5.01 -18.84
CA ILE A 392 9.75 4.25 -19.75
C ILE A 392 8.46 3.91 -19.01
N VAL A 393 7.33 3.99 -19.69
CA VAL A 393 6.01 3.53 -19.22
C VAL A 393 5.39 2.60 -20.27
N PHE A 394 4.55 1.67 -19.82
CA PHE A 394 3.91 0.70 -20.71
C PHE A 394 2.40 0.91 -20.73
N GLU A 395 1.82 0.99 -21.93
CA GLU A 395 0.38 1.22 -22.13
C GLU A 395 -0.23 0.11 -23.02
N PRO A 396 -1.36 -0.48 -22.60
CA PRO A 396 -2.10 -1.41 -23.44
C PRO A 396 -2.73 -0.68 -24.62
N SER A 397 -2.62 -1.27 -25.81
CA SER A 397 -3.29 -0.78 -27.01
C SER A 397 -4.81 -0.86 -26.85
N PRO A 398 -5.58 0.23 -27.05
CA PRO A 398 -7.04 0.19 -26.96
C PRO A 398 -7.70 -0.73 -28.00
N ASN A 399 -7.00 -1.00 -29.11
CA ASN A 399 -7.53 -1.66 -30.30
C ASN A 399 -6.83 -2.99 -30.63
N SER A 400 -5.93 -3.47 -29.77
CA SER A 400 -5.24 -4.75 -29.96
C SER A 400 -4.76 -5.33 -28.63
N ASN A 401 -4.44 -6.62 -28.58
CA ASN A 401 -3.79 -7.23 -27.40
C ASN A 401 -2.31 -6.83 -27.23
N ARG A 402 -1.82 -5.84 -27.99
CA ARG A 402 -0.42 -5.40 -27.93
C ARG A 402 -0.23 -4.33 -26.85
N THR A 403 0.94 -4.33 -26.22
CA THR A 403 1.37 -3.29 -25.28
C THR A 403 2.47 -2.47 -25.94
N TYR A 404 2.48 -1.15 -25.77
CA TYR A 404 3.55 -0.29 -26.26
C TYR A 404 4.37 0.28 -25.11
N ALA A 405 5.67 0.44 -25.32
CA ALA A 405 6.55 1.20 -24.44
C ALA A 405 6.62 2.65 -24.91
N MET A 406 6.50 3.60 -24.00
CA MET A 406 6.61 5.02 -24.26
C MET A 406 7.69 5.64 -23.37
N MET A 407 8.48 6.56 -23.91
CA MET A 407 9.37 7.39 -23.09
C MET A 407 8.57 8.55 -22.51
N GLY A 408 8.88 8.91 -21.27
CA GLY A 408 8.31 10.05 -20.60
C GLY A 408 9.29 10.72 -19.67
N VAL A 409 8.94 11.92 -19.22
CA VAL A 409 9.67 12.68 -18.21
C VAL A 409 8.82 12.74 -16.95
N ILE A 410 9.39 12.47 -15.78
CA ILE A 410 8.68 12.64 -14.51
C ILE A 410 8.32 14.12 -14.34
N ALA A 411 7.02 14.42 -14.37
CA ALA A 411 6.49 15.76 -14.19
C ALA A 411 6.21 16.09 -12.73
N GLU A 412 5.71 15.11 -11.97
CA GLU A 412 5.49 15.23 -10.53
C GLU A 412 5.82 13.92 -9.80
N GLU A 413 6.38 14.08 -8.61
CA GLU A 413 6.67 13.00 -7.67
C GLU A 413 5.43 12.69 -6.81
N PRO A 414 5.30 11.45 -6.32
CA PRO A 414 4.28 11.07 -5.34
C PRO A 414 4.40 11.88 -4.03
N HIS A 415 3.37 11.80 -3.19
CA HIS A 415 3.37 12.56 -1.94
C HIS A 415 4.44 12.03 -0.98
N THR A 416 5.14 12.94 -0.31
CA THR A 416 6.12 12.57 0.71
C THR A 416 5.45 12.19 2.02
N VAL A 417 6.16 11.45 2.87
CA VAL A 417 5.72 11.17 4.26
C VAL A 417 5.36 12.45 5.03
N LYS A 418 6.04 13.57 4.74
CA LYS A 418 5.72 14.89 5.33
C LYS A 418 4.33 15.38 4.94
N LYS A 419 3.95 15.27 3.66
CA LYS A 419 2.58 15.58 3.23
C LYS A 419 1.59 14.65 3.91
N GLY A 420 1.90 13.34 3.99
CA GLY A 420 1.10 12.37 4.75
C GLY A 420 0.83 12.79 6.19
N TYR A 421 1.87 13.23 6.91
CA TYR A 421 1.76 13.73 8.27
C TYR A 421 0.88 14.98 8.40
N GLU A 422 0.97 15.93 7.48
CA GLU A 422 0.12 17.14 7.48
C GLU A 422 -1.38 16.80 7.34
N TYR A 423 -1.71 15.76 6.58
CA TYR A 423 -3.07 15.25 6.49
C TYR A 423 -3.50 14.51 7.76
N TYR A 424 -2.64 13.65 8.28
CA TYR A 424 -2.86 12.97 9.56
C TYR A 424 -3.18 13.97 10.68
N ARG A 425 -2.41 15.06 10.83
CA ARG A 425 -2.68 16.10 11.84
C ARG A 425 -4.05 16.73 11.71
N ARG A 426 -4.56 16.89 10.48
CA ARG A 426 -5.91 17.42 10.24
C ARG A 426 -6.98 16.43 10.66
N VAL A 427 -6.76 15.14 10.43
CA VAL A 427 -7.67 14.06 10.84
C VAL A 427 -7.73 13.96 12.36
N VAL A 428 -6.58 13.96 13.03
CA VAL A 428 -6.51 13.92 14.51
C VAL A 428 -7.27 15.09 15.13
N LYS A 429 -6.97 16.32 14.72
CA LYS A 429 -7.66 17.53 15.22
C LYS A 429 -9.18 17.47 15.02
N ARG A 430 -9.62 16.90 13.89
CA ARG A 430 -11.04 16.72 13.59
C ARG A 430 -11.66 15.72 14.56
N ARG A 431 -11.02 14.56 14.77
CA ARG A 431 -11.51 13.52 15.67
C ARG A 431 -11.56 13.96 17.13
N GLU A 432 -10.53 14.66 17.60
CA GLU A 432 -10.51 15.26 18.93
C GLU A 432 -11.70 16.20 19.12
N ARG A 433 -11.96 17.07 18.14
CA ARG A 433 -13.13 17.98 18.15
C ARG A 433 -14.46 17.22 18.17
N ASP A 434 -14.52 16.10 17.45
CA ASP A 434 -15.75 15.30 17.29
C ASP A 434 -15.90 14.24 18.41
N GLY A 435 -14.99 14.20 19.39
CA GLY A 435 -15.02 13.26 20.51
C GLY A 435 -14.75 11.80 20.12
N LEU A 436 -14.12 11.58 18.96
CA LEU A 436 -13.82 10.25 18.42
C LEU A 436 -12.44 9.75 18.88
N PRO A 437 -12.25 8.43 19.06
CA PRO A 437 -10.94 7.86 19.36
C PRO A 437 -9.90 8.21 18.29
N VAL A 438 -8.73 8.68 18.72
CA VAL A 438 -7.63 9.01 17.80
C VAL A 438 -6.91 7.73 17.33
N SER A 439 -7.00 6.62 18.07
CA SER A 439 -6.43 5.30 17.74
C SER A 439 -6.87 4.75 16.37
N ASP A 440 -8.11 5.02 15.96
CA ASP A 440 -8.73 4.32 14.81
C ASP A 440 -8.60 5.13 13.51
N TRP A 441 -7.62 6.04 13.43
CA TRP A 441 -7.55 7.10 12.41
C TRP A 441 -7.34 6.57 10.99
N LEU A 442 -6.91 5.32 10.89
CA LEU A 442 -6.67 4.57 9.67
C LEU A 442 -7.96 4.12 8.97
N ASP A 443 -9.09 4.09 9.69
CA ASP A 443 -10.39 3.65 9.16
C ASP A 443 -11.22 4.79 8.54
N GLU A 444 -10.72 6.02 8.56
CA GLU A 444 -11.39 7.17 7.95
C GLU A 444 -11.55 7.02 6.44
N GLU A 445 -12.72 7.34 5.88
CA GLU A 445 -12.99 7.32 4.43
C GLU A 445 -12.23 8.38 3.63
N ASN A 446 -11.90 9.52 4.25
CA ASN A 446 -11.29 10.67 3.57
C ASN A 446 -9.80 10.92 3.90
N TYR A 447 -9.15 10.03 4.66
CA TYR A 447 -7.69 10.05 4.78
C TYR A 447 -7.03 9.91 3.38
N PRO A 448 -6.05 10.74 3.00
CA PRO A 448 -5.49 10.69 1.65
C PRO A 448 -4.47 9.58 1.58
N GLY A 449 -4.76 8.58 0.77
CA GLY A 449 -3.75 7.55 0.56
C GLY A 449 -4.01 6.65 -0.63
N TYR A 450 -4.93 6.99 -1.53
CA TYR A 450 -5.17 6.11 -2.67
C TYR A 450 -5.20 6.83 -4.01
N GLU A 451 -5.85 7.99 -4.08
CA GLU A 451 -6.02 8.70 -5.35
C GLU A 451 -4.90 9.71 -5.64
N ASN A 452 -4.16 10.15 -4.62
CA ASN A 452 -3.18 11.25 -4.72
C ASN A 452 -1.71 10.83 -4.60
N ASP A 453 -1.42 9.56 -4.35
CA ASP A 453 -0.05 9.05 -4.23
C ASP A 453 0.40 8.38 -5.54
N ARG A 454 0.84 9.20 -6.50
CA ARG A 454 1.11 8.81 -7.89
C ARG A 454 2.26 9.61 -8.47
N TYR A 455 2.95 9.01 -9.42
CA TYR A 455 3.82 9.75 -10.33
C TYR A 455 2.97 10.33 -11.45
N LEU A 456 3.22 11.60 -11.80
CA LEU A 456 2.76 12.13 -13.08
C LEU A 456 3.91 12.05 -14.06
N VAL A 457 3.69 11.34 -15.16
CA VAL A 457 4.69 11.20 -16.22
C VAL A 457 4.17 11.93 -17.44
N GLN A 458 4.98 12.86 -17.91
CA GLN A 458 4.74 13.56 -19.16
C GLN A 458 5.29 12.69 -20.28
N THR A 459 4.39 11.98 -20.96
CA THR A 459 4.73 11.09 -22.07
C THR A 459 4.65 11.86 -23.38
N GLY A 460 5.65 11.70 -24.23
CA GLY A 460 5.58 12.17 -25.62
C GLY A 460 4.83 11.17 -26.50
N PHE A 461 4.03 11.66 -27.44
CA PHE A 461 3.44 10.87 -28.52
C PHE A 461 4.42 10.77 -29.71
N TYR A 462 4.54 9.69 -30.51
CA TYR A 462 3.54 8.86 -31.25
C TYR A 462 2.55 9.68 -32.15
N ASN A 463 2.61 11.02 -32.09
CA ASN A 463 1.84 12.07 -32.78
C ASN A 463 2.35 13.50 -32.42
N GLU A 464 3.56 13.63 -31.85
CA GLU A 464 4.22 14.91 -31.51
C GLU A 464 3.50 15.84 -30.51
N SER A 465 2.73 15.28 -29.58
CA SER A 465 2.16 16.03 -28.44
C SER A 465 2.48 15.41 -27.08
N MET A 466 2.64 16.25 -26.04
CA MET A 466 2.87 15.79 -24.66
C MET A 466 1.53 15.56 -23.97
N ASN A 467 1.27 14.33 -23.52
CA ASN A 467 0.20 14.04 -22.57
C ASN A 467 0.79 13.85 -21.18
N THR A 468 0.16 14.44 -20.17
CA THR A 468 0.46 14.09 -18.77
C THR A 468 -0.44 12.95 -18.35
N LEU A 469 0.16 11.79 -18.10
CA LEU A 469 -0.54 10.61 -17.64
C LEU A 469 -0.23 10.36 -16.16
N SER A 470 -1.25 9.94 -15.44
CA SER A 470 -1.19 9.64 -14.01
C SER A 470 -0.93 8.15 -13.83
N TYR A 471 0.29 7.79 -13.45
CA TYR A 471 0.66 6.40 -13.19
C TYR A 471 0.51 6.12 -11.69
N ARG A 472 -0.53 5.34 -11.39
CA ARG A 472 -0.86 4.93 -10.01
C ARG A 472 -0.01 3.71 -9.70
N HIS A 473 0.71 3.78 -8.59
CA HIS A 473 1.73 2.81 -8.21
C HIS A 473 2.97 2.88 -9.11
N PRO A 474 4.17 3.00 -8.52
CA PRO A 474 5.42 3.12 -9.27
C PRO A 474 5.80 1.88 -10.10
N MET A 475 5.04 0.80 -9.97
CA MET A 475 5.26 -0.49 -10.63
C MET A 475 5.02 -0.45 -12.15
N GLU A 476 4.61 0.71 -12.68
CA GLU A 476 4.35 0.99 -14.10
C GLU A 476 5.38 1.95 -14.72
N ILE A 477 6.37 2.41 -13.94
CA ILE A 477 7.42 3.33 -14.37
C ILE A 477 8.77 2.65 -14.28
N PHE A 478 9.56 2.76 -15.35
CA PHE A 478 10.78 1.99 -15.55
C PHE A 478 11.98 2.90 -15.82
N PRO A 479 13.20 2.48 -15.41
CA PRO A 479 14.39 3.19 -15.84
C PRO A 479 14.58 2.99 -17.34
N VAL A 480 15.19 3.96 -18.01
CA VAL A 480 15.61 3.78 -19.39
C VAL A 480 16.78 2.81 -19.45
N LYS A 481 16.66 1.78 -20.31
CA LYS A 481 17.58 0.61 -20.34
C LYS A 481 18.58 0.66 -21.49
N PHE A 482 18.50 1.67 -22.35
CA PHE A 482 19.35 1.85 -23.52
C PHE A 482 19.82 3.30 -23.61
N PRO A 483 20.99 3.56 -24.23
CA PRO A 483 21.44 4.93 -24.47
C PRO A 483 20.40 5.70 -25.28
N VAL A 484 19.89 6.80 -24.73
CA VAL A 484 19.04 7.73 -25.47
C VAL A 484 19.97 8.72 -26.18
N GLY A 485 19.76 8.92 -27.49
CA GLY A 485 20.53 9.91 -28.23
C GLY A 485 20.31 11.32 -27.69
N TYR A 486 21.36 12.13 -27.63
CA TYR A 486 21.32 13.49 -27.07
C TYR A 486 20.18 14.35 -27.64
N ALA A 487 19.95 14.31 -28.96
CA ALA A 487 18.87 15.05 -29.60
C ALA A 487 17.46 14.69 -29.06
N MET A 488 17.24 13.43 -28.70
CA MET A 488 15.97 12.99 -28.11
C MET A 488 15.85 13.43 -26.65
N VAL A 489 16.96 13.38 -25.90
CA VAL A 489 17.01 13.92 -24.53
C VAL A 489 16.68 15.41 -24.52
N ASP A 490 17.33 16.19 -25.40
CA ASP A 490 17.12 17.64 -25.52
C ASP A 490 15.67 17.97 -25.87
N LEU A 491 15.07 17.24 -26.81
CA LEU A 491 13.68 17.39 -27.20
C LEU A 491 12.71 17.11 -26.04
N MET A 492 12.90 16.00 -25.33
CA MET A 492 12.07 15.64 -24.18
C MET A 492 12.18 16.68 -23.05
N MET A 493 13.37 17.21 -22.81
CA MET A 493 13.60 18.24 -21.80
C MET A 493 13.04 19.60 -22.20
N GLN A 494 13.11 19.97 -23.47
CA GLN A 494 12.48 21.17 -24.00
C GLN A 494 10.96 21.13 -23.79
N TRP A 495 10.32 20.02 -24.12
CA TRP A 495 8.89 19.83 -23.90
C TRP A 495 8.50 19.83 -22.41
N HIS A 496 9.36 19.26 -21.55
CA HIS A 496 9.15 19.29 -20.11
C HIS A 496 9.27 20.71 -19.53
N SER A 497 10.24 21.49 -20.02
CA SER A 497 10.44 22.89 -19.66
C SER A 497 9.22 23.74 -20.03
N GLN A 498 8.72 23.60 -21.26
CA GLN A 498 7.51 24.28 -21.72
C GLN A 498 6.31 23.97 -20.81
N TYR A 499 6.09 22.70 -20.48
CA TYR A 499 5.02 22.30 -19.57
C TYR A 499 5.14 22.95 -18.18
N CYS A 500 6.35 22.99 -17.61
CA CYS A 500 6.58 23.65 -16.33
C CYS A 500 6.27 25.15 -16.40
N GLU A 501 6.62 25.83 -17.50
CA GLU A 501 6.28 27.23 -17.71
C GLU A 501 4.77 27.48 -17.82
N PHE A 502 4.04 26.61 -18.52
CA PHE A 502 2.56 26.72 -18.60
C PHE A 502 1.90 26.50 -17.25
N LYS A 503 2.33 25.47 -16.51
CA LYS A 503 1.84 25.20 -15.15
C LYS A 503 1.98 26.42 -14.24
N ASN A 504 3.13 27.09 -14.27
CA ASN A 504 3.40 28.23 -13.39
C ASN A 504 2.53 29.46 -13.72
N LYS A 505 1.92 29.52 -14.92
CA LYS A 505 1.03 30.60 -15.35
C LYS A 505 -0.44 30.35 -15.01
N ASP A 506 -0.86 29.10 -14.80
CA ASP A 506 -2.22 28.73 -14.39
C ASP A 506 -2.16 27.59 -13.36
N GLU A 507 -2.16 27.97 -12.08
CA GLU A 507 -2.03 27.07 -10.94
C GLU A 507 -3.20 26.06 -10.82
N HIS A 508 -4.38 26.42 -11.37
CA HIS A 508 -5.59 25.57 -11.34
C HIS A 508 -5.69 24.60 -12.52
N LEU A 509 -4.84 24.74 -13.54
CA LEU A 509 -4.79 23.81 -14.68
C LEU A 509 -4.52 22.37 -14.23
N HIS A 510 -3.62 22.21 -13.26
CA HIS A 510 -3.27 20.91 -12.68
C HIS A 510 -4.44 20.24 -11.97
N GLU A 511 -5.18 20.99 -11.13
CA GLU A 511 -6.34 20.45 -10.43
C GLU A 511 -7.49 20.10 -11.38
N ARG A 512 -7.65 20.81 -12.50
CA ARG A 512 -8.65 20.49 -13.52
C ARG A 512 -8.28 19.23 -14.30
N ILE A 513 -7.00 19.07 -14.68
CA ILE A 513 -6.50 17.87 -15.36
C ILE A 513 -6.62 16.65 -14.44
N ALA A 514 -6.17 16.77 -13.18
CA ALA A 514 -6.26 15.69 -12.19
C ALA A 514 -7.72 15.28 -11.91
N ARG A 515 -8.64 16.23 -11.76
CA ARG A 515 -10.09 15.98 -11.57
C ARG A 515 -10.75 15.34 -12.79
N THR A 516 -10.36 15.77 -13.99
CA THR A 516 -10.84 15.18 -15.25
C THR A 516 -10.38 13.72 -15.35
N LEU A 517 -9.12 13.44 -15.03
CA LEU A 517 -8.56 12.08 -15.01
C LEU A 517 -9.16 11.19 -13.89
N GLU A 518 -9.53 11.75 -12.75
CA GLU A 518 -10.25 11.04 -11.67
C GLU A 518 -11.66 10.63 -12.08
N ASN A 519 -12.40 11.53 -12.74
CA ASN A 519 -13.74 11.25 -13.26
C ASN A 519 -13.69 10.27 -14.44
N GLU A 520 -12.66 10.33 -15.29
CA GLU A 520 -12.46 9.43 -16.43
C GLU A 520 -12.07 8.01 -16.03
N HIS A 521 -11.24 7.82 -14.99
CA HIS A 521 -10.91 6.47 -14.50
C HIS A 521 -12.08 5.75 -13.82
N ARG A 522 -13.07 6.49 -13.30
CA ARG A 522 -14.30 5.91 -12.72
C ARG A 522 -15.27 5.43 -13.79
N ASN A 523 -15.18 5.91 -15.04
CA ASN A 523 -16.09 5.55 -16.12
C ASN A 523 -15.41 5.60 -17.51
N ARG A 524 -14.97 4.42 -18.00
CA ARG A 524 -14.65 4.05 -19.40
C ARG A 524 -13.30 4.53 -20.02
N VAL A 525 -12.73 3.58 -20.77
CA VAL A 525 -11.68 3.74 -21.79
C VAL A 525 -12.10 4.80 -22.81
N TYR A 526 -11.32 5.87 -23.00
CA TYR A 526 -11.57 6.86 -24.06
C TYR A 526 -10.65 6.67 -25.26
N GLY A 527 -11.27 6.68 -26.46
CA GLY A 527 -10.60 6.53 -27.75
C GLY A 527 -9.76 7.74 -28.16
N MET A 528 -8.65 7.42 -28.84
CA MET A 528 -7.53 8.26 -29.27
C MET A 528 -7.88 9.67 -29.81
N GLY A 529 -9.01 9.85 -30.51
CA GLY A 529 -9.35 11.09 -31.22
C GLY A 529 -9.57 12.33 -30.33
N ARG A 530 -10.17 12.19 -29.14
CA ARG A 530 -10.45 13.35 -28.26
C ARG A 530 -9.20 13.84 -27.52
N ARG A 531 -8.19 12.99 -27.33
CA ARG A 531 -6.93 13.32 -26.64
C ARG A 531 -5.98 14.11 -27.52
N THR A 532 -5.98 13.86 -28.84
CA THR A 532 -5.16 14.60 -29.82
C THR A 532 -5.63 16.04 -30.04
N LEU A 533 -6.95 16.31 -30.02
CA LEU A 533 -7.49 17.66 -30.18
C LEU A 533 -7.12 18.60 -29.01
N ALA A 534 -7.11 18.09 -27.77
CA ALA A 534 -6.80 18.88 -26.59
C ALA A 534 -5.35 19.39 -26.56
N CYS A 535 -4.40 18.56 -26.98
CA CYS A 535 -2.98 18.91 -26.98
C CYS A 535 -2.57 19.77 -28.18
N PHE A 536 -3.28 19.67 -29.31
CA PHE A 536 -3.03 20.55 -30.46
C PHE A 536 -3.47 21.99 -30.20
N GLY A 537 -4.62 22.19 -29.54
CA GLY A 537 -5.13 23.52 -29.21
C GLY A 537 -4.13 24.38 -28.43
N ILE A 538 -3.31 23.75 -27.58
CA ILE A 538 -2.25 24.41 -26.80
C ILE A 538 -1.08 24.84 -27.72
N ARG A 539 -0.58 23.94 -28.59
CA ARG A 539 0.54 24.25 -29.51
C ARG A 539 0.17 25.33 -30.54
N PHE A 540 -1.05 25.30 -31.05
CA PHE A 540 -1.59 26.39 -31.87
C PHE A 540 -1.63 27.70 -31.08
N HIS A 541 -2.09 27.70 -29.82
CA HIS A 541 -2.15 28.92 -29.02
C HIS A 541 -0.79 29.57 -28.73
N ILE A 542 0.27 28.76 -28.71
CA ILE A 542 1.65 29.19 -28.50
C ILE A 542 2.24 29.74 -29.80
N ALA A 543 2.03 29.04 -30.91
CA ALA A 543 2.58 29.42 -32.21
C ALA A 543 1.74 30.45 -32.97
N LYS A 544 0.47 30.68 -32.58
CA LYS A 544 -0.48 31.54 -33.34
C LYS A 544 0.05 32.95 -33.57
N ARG A 545 0.87 33.48 -32.66
CA ARG A 545 1.45 34.82 -32.82
C ARG A 545 2.35 34.90 -34.04
N HIS A 546 3.21 33.90 -34.26
CA HIS A 546 4.07 33.82 -35.43
C HIS A 546 3.27 33.56 -36.70
N LEU A 547 2.22 32.72 -36.63
CA LEU A 547 1.29 32.56 -37.75
C LEU A 547 0.57 33.89 -38.10
N PHE A 548 0.26 34.72 -37.10
CA PHE A 548 -0.34 36.04 -37.33
C PHE A 548 0.65 37.05 -37.97
N GLU A 549 1.95 36.88 -37.75
CA GLU A 549 2.99 37.71 -38.36
C GLU A 549 3.18 37.38 -39.86
N HIS A 550 2.84 36.15 -40.28
CA HIS A 550 2.97 35.66 -41.66
C HIS A 550 1.62 35.41 -42.36
N ILE A 551 0.55 36.11 -41.95
CA ILE A 551 -0.82 35.89 -42.49
C ILE A 551 -0.85 35.95 -44.02
N ASP A 552 -0.24 36.96 -44.62
CA ASP A 552 -0.33 37.14 -46.07
C ASP A 552 0.41 36.03 -46.85
N GLU A 553 1.51 35.51 -46.30
CA GLU A 553 2.24 34.38 -46.87
C GLU A 553 1.43 33.08 -46.78
N ILE A 554 0.82 32.83 -45.62
CA ILE A 554 -0.03 31.66 -45.38
C ILE A 554 -1.29 31.71 -46.25
N LEU A 555 -1.90 32.90 -46.43
CA LEU A 555 -3.09 33.09 -47.25
C LEU A 555 -2.80 33.04 -48.76
N ALA A 556 -1.58 33.36 -49.18
CA ALA A 556 -1.15 33.26 -50.56
C ALA A 556 -0.99 31.80 -51.02
N ASP A 557 -0.60 30.89 -50.11
CA ASP A 557 -0.45 29.47 -50.40
C ASP A 557 -1.79 28.70 -50.29
N PRO A 558 -2.34 28.15 -51.39
CA PRO A 558 -3.58 27.40 -51.37
C PRO A 558 -3.54 26.16 -50.47
N ALA A 559 -2.39 25.50 -50.32
CA ALA A 559 -2.26 24.30 -49.51
C ALA A 559 -2.23 24.61 -48.01
N GLN A 560 -1.71 25.78 -47.63
CA GLN A 560 -1.66 26.22 -46.24
C GLN A 560 -2.97 26.82 -45.77
N ARG A 561 -3.58 27.72 -46.56
CA ARG A 561 -4.85 28.36 -46.17
C ARG A 561 -6.02 27.37 -46.10
N SER A 562 -5.94 26.28 -46.86
CA SER A 562 -6.94 25.19 -46.90
C SER A 562 -6.75 24.19 -45.76
N THR A 563 -5.74 24.38 -44.91
CA THR A 563 -5.46 23.47 -43.80
C THR A 563 -6.54 23.56 -42.73
N PRO A 564 -7.18 22.43 -42.37
CA PRO A 564 -8.14 22.40 -41.28
C PRO A 564 -7.48 22.73 -39.95
N LEU A 565 -8.06 23.67 -39.24
CA LEU A 565 -7.75 23.96 -37.85
C LEU A 565 -8.45 22.95 -36.95
N PRO A 566 -7.73 22.32 -36.02
CA PRO A 566 -8.33 21.45 -35.01
C PRO A 566 -8.85 22.26 -33.81
N ILE A 567 -9.20 23.53 -34.04
CA ILE A 567 -9.74 24.44 -33.04
C ILE A 567 -11.26 24.33 -33.14
N ALA A 568 -11.80 23.37 -32.41
CA ALA A 568 -13.19 23.41 -31.99
C ALA A 568 -13.27 22.54 -30.74
N TYR A 569 -12.86 23.12 -29.62
CA TYR A 569 -13.38 22.63 -28.34
C TYR A 569 -14.88 22.94 -28.40
N HIS A 570 -15.68 21.91 -28.70
CA HIS A 570 -17.11 21.91 -29.04
C HIS A 570 -17.38 21.69 -30.54
N HIS A 571 -17.62 20.42 -30.89
CA HIS A 571 -18.29 20.02 -32.12
C HIS A 571 -19.54 20.87 -32.39
N THR A 572 -19.52 21.69 -33.43
CA THR A 572 -20.72 22.04 -34.20
C THR A 572 -20.76 21.15 -35.46
N GLY A 573 -20.90 19.83 -35.27
CA GLY A 573 -21.08 18.85 -36.34
C GLY A 573 -19.84 18.59 -37.22
N ASP A 574 -20.06 18.21 -38.48
CA ASP A 574 -19.05 17.79 -39.48
C ASP A 574 -18.26 18.95 -40.11
N LYS A 575 -18.45 20.19 -39.64
CA LYS A 575 -17.85 21.38 -40.25
C LYS A 575 -16.41 21.59 -39.77
N LYS A 576 -15.49 21.76 -40.71
CA LYS A 576 -14.07 22.03 -40.45
C LYS A 576 -13.79 23.53 -40.55
N VAL A 577 -13.15 24.11 -39.54
CA VAL A 577 -12.62 25.48 -39.61
C VAL A 577 -11.32 25.45 -40.40
N MET A 578 -11.14 26.35 -41.36
CA MET A 578 -9.92 26.44 -42.17
C MET A 578 -8.99 27.52 -41.62
N LEU A 579 -7.68 27.25 -41.64
CA LEU A 579 -6.65 28.18 -41.17
C LEU A 579 -6.77 29.54 -41.85
N GLY A 580 -6.98 29.56 -43.16
CA GLY A 580 -7.11 30.81 -43.90
C GLY A 580 -8.32 31.65 -43.48
N ALA A 581 -9.46 31.00 -43.24
CA ALA A 581 -10.66 31.70 -42.79
C ALA A 581 -10.46 32.33 -41.41
N TYR A 582 -9.87 31.58 -40.49
CA TYR A 582 -9.57 32.03 -39.13
C TYR A 582 -8.54 33.18 -39.10
N LEU A 583 -7.45 33.07 -39.86
CA LEU A 583 -6.43 34.13 -39.96
C LEU A 583 -6.99 35.40 -40.62
N THR A 584 -7.84 35.25 -41.65
CA THR A 584 -8.47 36.40 -42.31
C THR A 584 -9.43 37.12 -41.37
N TRP A 585 -10.24 36.36 -40.61
CA TRP A 585 -11.14 36.93 -39.61
C TRP A 585 -10.37 37.75 -38.57
N TRP A 586 -9.26 37.19 -38.06
CA TRP A 586 -8.40 37.88 -37.12
C TRP A 586 -7.77 39.14 -37.71
N ARG A 587 -7.29 39.09 -38.96
CA ARG A 587 -6.72 40.25 -39.66
C ARG A 587 -7.74 41.39 -39.79
N ASP A 588 -8.97 41.06 -40.13
CA ASP A 588 -9.99 42.05 -40.48
C ASP A 588 -10.70 42.62 -39.23
N ASN A 589 -10.83 41.83 -38.15
CA ASN A 589 -11.54 42.23 -36.92
C ASN A 589 -10.59 42.55 -35.74
N GLY A 590 -9.33 42.13 -35.79
CA GLY A 590 -8.33 42.34 -34.73
C GLY A 590 -8.42 41.36 -33.55
N TYR A 591 -9.34 40.39 -33.60
CA TYR A 591 -9.52 39.36 -32.58
C TYR A 591 -10.02 38.04 -33.19
N ALA A 592 -9.87 36.95 -32.45
CA ALA A 592 -10.30 35.62 -32.89
C ALA A 592 -11.82 35.49 -32.71
N PRO A 593 -12.53 34.78 -33.60
CA PRO A 593 -13.98 34.63 -33.50
C PRO A 593 -14.38 34.01 -32.14
N ASP A 594 -15.33 34.63 -31.44
CA ASP A 594 -15.78 34.16 -30.12
C ASP A 594 -16.79 33.01 -30.25
N GLU A 595 -16.36 31.80 -29.88
CA GLU A 595 -17.18 30.57 -29.90
C GLU A 595 -18.36 30.61 -28.91
N CYS A 596 -18.31 31.48 -27.88
CA CYS A 596 -19.38 31.64 -26.89
C CYS A 596 -20.47 32.62 -27.36
N ASP A 597 -20.18 33.47 -28.35
CA ASP A 597 -21.16 34.32 -29.01
C ASP A 597 -21.75 33.60 -30.23
N LYS A 598 -22.97 33.12 -30.10
CA LYS A 598 -23.63 32.33 -31.16
C LYS A 598 -23.85 33.12 -32.45
N GLU A 599 -24.04 34.44 -32.39
CA GLU A 599 -24.28 35.23 -33.59
C GLU A 599 -22.96 35.44 -34.35
N GLU A 600 -21.91 35.81 -33.63
CA GLU A 600 -20.57 35.97 -34.20
C GLU A 600 -20.03 34.64 -34.75
N TRP A 601 -20.15 33.56 -33.99
CA TRP A 601 -19.65 32.25 -34.39
C TRP A 601 -20.35 31.71 -35.65
N ASN A 602 -21.66 31.89 -35.75
CA ASN A 602 -22.39 31.47 -36.96
C ASN A 602 -21.99 32.31 -38.18
N ALA A 603 -21.80 33.63 -38.02
CA ALA A 603 -21.32 34.50 -39.09
C ALA A 603 -19.91 34.09 -39.56
N PHE A 604 -19.02 33.75 -38.62
CA PHE A 604 -17.71 33.20 -38.94
C PHE A 604 -17.80 31.87 -39.68
N LEU A 605 -18.67 30.95 -39.24
CA LEU A 605 -18.85 29.66 -39.91
C LEU A 605 -19.42 29.79 -41.33
N GLU A 606 -20.32 30.75 -41.58
CA GLU A 606 -20.79 31.07 -42.93
C GLU A 606 -19.63 31.54 -43.81
N TYR A 607 -18.83 32.49 -43.32
CA TYR A 607 -17.63 32.96 -44.00
C TYR A 607 -16.64 31.82 -44.27
N ASN A 608 -16.37 30.96 -43.28
CA ASN A 608 -15.48 29.82 -43.40
C ASN A 608 -15.86 28.85 -44.54
N ASN A 609 -17.16 28.71 -44.84
CA ASN A 609 -17.63 27.86 -45.95
C ASN A 609 -17.42 28.49 -47.33
N THR A 610 -17.12 29.79 -47.41
CA THR A 610 -16.86 30.50 -48.67
C THR A 610 -15.40 30.40 -49.12
N PHE A 611 -14.50 29.89 -48.26
CA PHE A 611 -13.10 29.69 -48.60
C PHE A 611 -12.93 28.56 -49.62
N ASN A 612 -12.23 28.85 -50.72
CA ASN A 612 -11.98 27.88 -51.78
C ASN A 612 -10.87 26.91 -51.35
N VAL A 613 -11.23 25.65 -51.12
CA VAL A 613 -10.35 24.61 -50.54
C VAL A 613 -9.56 23.90 -51.66
N SER A 614 -8.24 23.80 -51.49
CA SER A 614 -7.35 23.00 -52.34
C SER A 614 -7.45 21.50 -51.99
N ASP A 615 -7.36 20.62 -52.99
CA ASP A 615 -7.32 19.15 -52.79
C ASP A 615 -6.03 18.68 -52.10
N THR A 616 -5.02 19.55 -52.06
CA THR A 616 -3.78 19.36 -51.31
C THR A 616 -3.77 20.32 -50.14
N ASN A 617 -3.77 19.79 -48.91
CA ASN A 617 -3.61 20.55 -47.69
C ASN A 617 -2.37 20.09 -46.93
N LEU A 618 -1.63 21.04 -46.36
CA LEU A 618 -0.53 20.71 -45.45
C LEU A 618 -1.09 20.40 -44.06
N GLN A 619 -0.35 19.61 -43.27
CA GLN A 619 -0.69 19.47 -41.87
C GLN A 619 -0.37 20.79 -41.16
N ILE A 620 -1.28 21.21 -40.28
CA ILE A 620 -1.13 22.48 -39.54
C ILE A 620 0.17 22.53 -38.72
N ILE A 621 0.70 21.38 -38.32
CA ILE A 621 1.98 21.30 -37.61
C ILE A 621 3.17 21.65 -38.49
N ASP A 622 3.15 21.24 -39.76
CA ASP A 622 4.21 21.55 -40.72
C ASP A 622 4.26 23.05 -40.98
N ILE A 623 3.09 23.67 -41.12
CA ILE A 623 2.96 25.13 -41.26
C ILE A 623 3.50 25.85 -40.02
N ILE A 624 3.13 25.40 -38.81
CA ILE A 624 3.68 25.96 -37.58
C ILE A 624 5.20 25.89 -37.58
N ASN A 625 5.78 24.74 -37.92
CA ASN A 625 7.23 24.56 -37.95
C ASN A 625 7.90 25.44 -39.01
N MET A 626 7.29 25.61 -40.19
CA MET A 626 7.80 26.48 -41.26
C MET A 626 7.98 27.93 -40.80
N TYR A 627 7.04 28.45 -40.01
CA TYR A 627 7.04 29.85 -39.57
C TYR A 627 7.53 30.05 -38.13
N THR A 628 8.05 29.01 -37.48
CA THR A 628 8.66 29.10 -36.14
C THR A 628 10.13 28.71 -36.08
N GLN A 629 10.70 28.13 -37.15
CA GLN A 629 12.13 27.84 -37.25
C GLN A 629 12.91 28.96 -37.95
N GLU A 630 13.48 29.89 -37.17
CA GLU A 630 14.67 30.66 -37.58
C GLU A 630 15.85 30.37 -36.64
N ASN A 631 16.98 29.98 -37.24
CA ASN A 631 18.34 29.85 -36.70
C ASN A 631 18.72 28.58 -35.92
N SER A 632 18.97 27.50 -36.66
CA SER A 632 20.10 26.61 -36.34
C SER A 632 20.90 26.32 -37.61
N VAL A 633 22.17 26.73 -37.58
CA VAL A 633 23.24 26.55 -38.59
C VAL A 633 23.29 27.60 -39.71
N SER A 634 23.78 28.80 -39.37
CA SER A 634 24.56 29.61 -40.31
C SER A 634 25.95 29.01 -40.45
N GLY A 635 26.34 28.60 -41.65
CA GLY A 635 27.74 28.30 -41.94
C GLY A 635 28.58 29.58 -41.83
N VAL A 636 29.41 29.66 -40.79
CA VAL A 636 30.88 29.87 -40.79
C VAL A 636 31.42 29.24 -39.52
#